data_AF-A0A812L015-F1
#
_entry.id   AF-A0A812L015-F1
#
_cell.length_a   1.000
_cell.length_b   1.000
_cell.length_c   1.000
_cell.angle_alpha   90.00
_cell.angle_beta   90.00
_cell.angle_gamma   90.00
#
_symmetry.space_group_name_H-M   'P 1'
#
loop_
_entity.id
_entity.type
_entity.pdbx_description
1 polymer ?
#
loop_
_entity_poly.entity_id
_entity_poly.type
_entity_poly.pdbx_seq_one_letter_code
_entity_poly.pdbx_strand_id
1 'polypeptide(L)'
;MGYKQHEWMREVLQVFSAMVENCAEPCLQVPSRLLEEADILSLSLAKIPGKIDLLEFKAVMLASLRSLLPKTWNSECEVAWTWLWENIQKMLKANLGKPPVQQKALRKFFMSIEDEQLAAYRTSLYTTFFGKCAQGQDYFKQSSTRLHFIADRMLMYTQDVFKDPKDVMESLSALGLRHVGYGIPTELFGPFVSSAIECFRGMTKDEQQEEAFRWSLNLISRVLVRTITEGSTLVMRAINANCAKMLRKAVSCAPRGLRAEWMLKVQVGTQSISPLLWSIQSGSLEAAQAILVDLLTIRADRDHYYYAMDALFNRHPDIVRRIGEDGPELLPTLLDGLIWRSRNTSNATRRVNFFIKYLVVDPKNGFSQSFRDVVAHGSPSIACHPSVVLAADILWSNVVAYTFLKSKLWFLLNLVVFVVTMAILTDYSDTASSASLLGMFIGRTFMYVFGLGQLVTRHFFRIFRACRNKEIARYYCFPIPSYLIHFSESLSMLLCLSLGVMLCQEPVVHCLGMHTLSDAQFAQFGGQCAEAAALIPSYSSFAFLATLVYFLLLLDLTVFSTKLSTFVLVCGRMVQEVAQYLFALSFVVLTFACGLASSDVANEHFSEILPAMLSLSRIMLGMFSSEEFQYLEEEPKLLLSVSIFVICTTIFLLNLLIAQLNCAYLGIFKDMLGYARLNRGSVILDNIPHVSQKRWKAFVDSLKMDEKLEFSEGDIGIAGGLQVLEPASANPVTTDSIKRYGGSTSPDCQWPETATDLDSEDKIDRLEKIIDKAVKKIIKGTKANKGSSGSSNSQLAGTSSSLGESMNE
;
A
#
# COMPACT_ATOMS: atom_id res chain seq x y z
N MET A 1 42.35 -37.59 7.35
CA MET A 1 42.89 -37.33 5.99
C MET A 1 43.72 -36.04 6.05
N GLY A 2 45.05 -36.12 5.94
CA GLY A 2 46.00 -35.01 6.15
C GLY A 2 45.95 -33.86 5.14
N TYR A 3 44.92 -33.77 4.28
CA TYR A 3 44.84 -32.84 3.15
C TYR A 3 44.05 -31.56 3.43
N LYS A 4 43.76 -31.25 4.70
CA LYS A 4 43.02 -30.04 5.13
C LYS A 4 43.70 -28.73 4.69
N GLN A 5 44.99 -28.81 4.33
CA GLN A 5 45.85 -27.70 3.92
C GLN A 5 45.76 -27.36 2.42
N HIS A 6 45.22 -28.24 1.55
CA HIS A 6 45.11 -27.94 0.11
C HIS A 6 43.81 -27.20 -0.21
N GLU A 7 43.92 -25.91 -0.53
CA GLU A 7 42.77 -25.04 -0.86
C GLU A 7 41.98 -25.55 -2.08
N TRP A 8 42.65 -26.08 -3.10
CA TRP A 8 41.99 -26.59 -4.31
C TRP A 8 41.09 -27.80 -4.06
N MET A 9 41.47 -28.69 -3.13
CA MET A 9 40.60 -29.81 -2.75
C MET A 9 39.34 -29.32 -2.04
N ARG A 10 39.45 -28.24 -1.24
CA ARG A 10 38.30 -27.65 -0.55
C ARG A 10 37.30 -27.06 -1.55
N GLU A 11 37.77 -26.38 -2.58
CA GLU A 11 36.90 -25.88 -3.65
C GLU A 11 36.22 -27.04 -4.39
N VAL A 12 36.94 -28.11 -4.75
CA VAL A 12 36.30 -29.29 -5.36
C VAL A 12 35.24 -29.89 -4.43
N LEU A 13 35.54 -30.06 -3.14
CA LEU A 13 34.60 -30.60 -2.15
C LEU A 13 33.34 -29.74 -1.99
N GLN A 14 33.46 -28.41 -2.07
CA GLN A 14 32.30 -27.51 -1.97
C GLN A 14 31.28 -27.74 -3.10
N VAL A 15 31.75 -28.02 -4.31
CA VAL A 15 30.88 -28.22 -5.49
C VAL A 15 30.57 -29.71 -5.74
N PHE A 16 31.29 -30.62 -5.08
CA PHE A 16 31.21 -32.05 -5.36
C PHE A 16 29.79 -32.62 -5.15
N SER A 17 29.08 -32.21 -4.10
CA SER A 17 27.69 -32.64 -3.87
C SER A 17 26.79 -32.28 -5.04
N ALA A 18 26.87 -31.03 -5.51
CA ALA A 18 26.10 -30.56 -6.65
C ALA A 18 26.48 -31.32 -7.95
N MET A 19 27.76 -31.60 -8.17
CA MET A 19 28.20 -32.40 -9.31
C MET A 19 27.65 -33.83 -9.29
N VAL A 20 27.58 -34.45 -8.12
CA VAL A 20 27.02 -35.80 -7.94
C VAL A 20 25.51 -35.80 -8.24
N GLU A 21 24.76 -34.88 -7.63
CA GLU A 21 23.31 -34.74 -7.84
C GLU A 21 22.99 -34.53 -9.33
N ASN A 22 23.75 -33.68 -10.01
CA ASN A 22 23.57 -33.35 -11.41
C ASN A 22 24.04 -34.44 -12.38
N CYS A 23 24.75 -35.47 -11.91
CA CYS A 23 25.11 -36.62 -12.73
C CYS A 23 24.01 -37.70 -12.75
N ALA A 24 23.10 -37.69 -11.77
CA ALA A 24 22.09 -38.74 -11.60
C ALA A 24 20.79 -38.49 -12.37
N GLU A 25 20.55 -37.27 -12.89
CA GLU A 25 19.31 -36.93 -13.61
C GLU A 25 19.27 -37.57 -15.02
N PRO A 26 18.37 -38.54 -15.29
CA PRO A 26 18.23 -39.15 -16.60
C PRO A 26 17.21 -38.34 -17.41
N CYS A 27 17.65 -37.32 -18.16
CA CYS A 27 16.74 -36.64 -19.09
C CYS A 27 17.43 -36.25 -20.41
N LEU A 28 16.72 -36.52 -21.50
CA LEU A 28 17.13 -36.59 -22.90
C LEU A 28 17.69 -35.28 -23.52
N GLN A 29 18.00 -34.24 -22.73
CA GLN A 29 18.53 -32.95 -23.20
C GLN A 29 19.55 -32.27 -22.26
N VAL A 30 19.95 -32.88 -21.12
CA VAL A 30 20.76 -32.19 -20.09
C VAL A 30 22.12 -32.85 -19.74
N PRO A 31 23.04 -33.11 -20.70
CA PRO A 31 24.47 -33.23 -20.39
C PRO A 31 25.12 -31.90 -19.93
N SER A 32 24.36 -30.81 -19.86
CA SER A 32 24.86 -29.43 -19.73
C SER A 32 25.15 -29.01 -18.28
N ARG A 33 24.44 -29.53 -17.28
CA ARG A 33 24.55 -29.04 -15.88
C ARG A 33 25.85 -29.46 -15.21
N LEU A 34 26.23 -30.73 -15.34
CA LEU A 34 27.53 -31.22 -14.86
C LEU A 34 28.70 -30.50 -15.56
N LEU A 35 28.56 -30.23 -16.87
CA LEU A 35 29.55 -29.50 -17.65
C LEU A 35 29.66 -28.04 -17.18
N GLU A 36 28.54 -27.38 -16.87
CA GLU A 36 28.53 -26.01 -16.31
C GLU A 36 29.24 -25.95 -14.96
N GLU A 37 28.93 -26.87 -14.04
CA GLU A 37 29.62 -26.96 -12.74
C GLU A 37 31.13 -27.22 -12.92
N ALA A 38 31.51 -28.07 -13.87
CA ALA A 38 32.91 -28.32 -14.20
C ALA A 38 33.60 -27.08 -14.80
N ASP A 39 32.92 -26.34 -15.67
CA ASP A 39 33.42 -25.09 -16.25
C ASP A 39 33.64 -24.02 -15.17
N ILE A 40 32.68 -23.83 -14.25
CA ILE A 40 32.77 -22.89 -13.11
C ILE A 40 33.87 -23.33 -12.13
N LEU A 41 33.97 -24.63 -11.83
CA LEU A 41 35.05 -25.16 -11.00
C LEU A 41 36.40 -24.92 -11.67
N SER A 42 36.52 -25.07 -13.00
CA SER A 42 37.78 -24.81 -13.71
C SER A 42 38.24 -23.35 -13.60
N LEU A 43 37.30 -22.39 -13.59
CA LEU A 43 37.58 -20.97 -13.36
C LEU A 43 38.05 -20.72 -11.92
N SER A 44 37.43 -21.38 -10.94
CA SER A 44 37.78 -21.26 -9.52
C SER A 44 39.16 -21.87 -9.25
N LEU A 45 39.43 -23.06 -9.80
CA LEU A 45 40.70 -23.76 -9.70
C LEU A 45 41.85 -22.97 -10.35
N ALA A 46 41.62 -22.28 -11.47
CA ALA A 46 42.63 -21.48 -12.15
C ALA A 46 43.18 -20.32 -11.30
N LYS A 47 42.47 -19.91 -10.25
CA LYS A 47 42.90 -18.85 -9.32
C LYS A 47 43.79 -19.34 -8.19
N ILE A 48 43.81 -20.66 -7.94
CA ILE A 48 44.53 -21.22 -6.80
C ILE A 48 45.98 -21.47 -7.21
N PRO A 49 46.97 -20.95 -6.46
CA PRO A 49 48.36 -21.21 -6.76
C PRO A 49 48.72 -22.67 -6.43
N GLY A 50 49.43 -23.33 -7.35
CA GLY A 50 49.97 -24.67 -7.14
C GLY A 50 49.59 -25.69 -8.21
N LYS A 51 50.15 -26.90 -8.09
CA LYS A 51 49.84 -28.02 -8.98
C LYS A 51 48.54 -28.68 -8.52
N ILE A 52 47.54 -28.72 -9.40
CA ILE A 52 46.27 -29.41 -9.17
C ILE A 52 46.43 -30.87 -9.61
N ASP A 53 46.23 -31.83 -8.70
CA ASP A 53 46.28 -33.26 -9.01
C ASP A 53 44.91 -33.92 -8.82
N LEU A 54 44.14 -34.01 -9.90
CA LEU A 54 42.81 -34.61 -9.87
C LEU A 54 42.82 -36.13 -9.58
N LEU A 55 43.97 -36.81 -9.72
CA LEU A 55 44.07 -38.24 -9.35
C LEU A 55 44.15 -38.41 -7.83
N GLU A 56 44.78 -37.46 -7.15
CA GLU A 56 44.86 -37.44 -5.70
C GLU A 56 43.46 -37.29 -5.08
N PHE A 57 42.62 -36.41 -5.65
CA PHE A 57 41.22 -36.28 -5.22
C PHE A 57 40.45 -37.59 -5.40
N LYS A 58 40.62 -38.30 -6.53
CA LYS A 58 39.99 -39.61 -6.78
C LYS A 58 40.30 -40.61 -5.66
N ALA A 59 41.57 -40.71 -5.30
CA ALA A 59 42.04 -41.64 -4.26
C ALA A 59 41.45 -41.29 -2.89
N VAL A 60 41.45 -40.01 -2.52
CA VAL A 60 40.88 -39.51 -1.26
C VAL A 60 39.37 -39.72 -1.20
N MET A 61 38.67 -39.43 -2.30
CA MET A 61 37.21 -39.62 -2.44
C MET A 61 36.84 -41.10 -2.25
N LEU A 62 37.45 -42.02 -3.00
CA LEU A 62 37.16 -43.46 -2.91
C LEU A 62 37.47 -44.02 -1.52
N ALA A 63 38.60 -43.64 -0.93
CA ALA A 63 38.96 -44.07 0.43
C ALA A 63 37.97 -43.53 1.49
N SER A 64 37.50 -42.28 1.33
CA SER A 64 36.50 -41.69 2.23
C SER A 64 35.15 -42.39 2.13
N LEU A 65 34.64 -42.59 0.92
CA LEU A 65 33.34 -43.23 0.69
C LEU A 65 33.33 -44.69 1.18
N ARG A 66 34.41 -45.44 0.93
CA ARG A 66 34.59 -46.81 1.45
C ARG A 66 34.58 -46.86 2.98
N SER A 67 35.19 -45.87 3.63
CA SER A 67 35.22 -45.79 5.10
C SER A 67 33.86 -45.39 5.69
N LEU A 68 33.06 -44.60 4.98
CA LEU A 68 31.75 -44.12 5.45
C LEU A 68 30.64 -45.16 5.25
N LEU A 69 30.76 -46.02 4.24
CA LEU A 69 29.74 -47.00 3.85
C LEU A 69 30.27 -48.46 3.84
N PRO A 70 30.98 -48.95 4.87
CA PRO A 70 31.68 -50.24 4.79
C PRO A 70 30.75 -51.45 4.65
N LYS A 71 29.48 -51.32 5.05
CA LYS A 71 28.49 -52.41 4.97
C LYS A 71 27.81 -52.52 3.60
N THR A 72 27.77 -51.43 2.84
CA THR A 72 27.07 -51.34 1.53
C THR A 72 28.03 -51.15 0.36
N TRP A 73 29.30 -50.83 0.62
CA TRP A 73 30.32 -50.68 -0.41
C TRP A 73 30.67 -52.03 -1.06
N ASN A 74 30.29 -52.20 -2.32
CA ASN A 74 30.65 -53.35 -3.15
C ASN A 74 31.52 -52.92 -4.35
N SER A 75 31.94 -53.88 -5.19
CA SER A 75 32.71 -53.60 -6.40
C SER A 75 31.96 -52.70 -7.39
N GLU A 76 30.62 -52.79 -7.44
CA GLU A 76 29.79 -51.99 -8.32
C GLU A 76 29.77 -50.52 -7.91
N CYS A 77 29.69 -50.23 -6.60
CA CYS A 77 29.84 -48.87 -6.06
C CYS A 77 31.18 -48.27 -6.49
N GLU A 78 32.27 -49.03 -6.40
CA GLU A 78 33.59 -48.56 -6.75
C GLU A 78 33.74 -48.24 -8.24
N VAL A 79 33.17 -49.08 -9.11
CA VAL A 79 33.09 -48.83 -10.56
C VAL A 79 32.26 -47.57 -10.85
N ALA A 80 31.10 -47.41 -10.22
CA ALA A 80 30.22 -46.26 -10.44
C ALA A 80 30.87 -44.93 -10.03
N TRP A 81 31.46 -44.86 -8.83
CA TRP A 81 32.15 -43.65 -8.35
C TRP A 81 33.43 -43.35 -9.15
N THR A 82 34.13 -44.40 -9.60
CA THR A 82 35.29 -44.24 -10.49
C THR A 82 34.87 -43.65 -11.84
N TRP A 83 33.82 -44.20 -12.45
CA TRP A 83 33.27 -43.71 -13.71
C TRP A 83 32.81 -42.25 -13.59
N LEU A 84 32.10 -41.91 -12.51
CA LEU A 84 31.66 -40.53 -12.24
C LEU A 84 32.85 -39.56 -12.25
N TRP A 85 33.86 -39.86 -11.42
CA TRP A 85 35.01 -38.96 -11.29
C TRP A 85 35.85 -38.89 -12.56
N GLU A 86 36.01 -39.98 -13.31
CA GLU A 86 36.73 -39.97 -14.57
C GLU A 86 36.07 -39.07 -15.61
N ASN A 87 34.74 -39.02 -15.64
CA ASN A 87 33.99 -38.08 -16.49
C ASN A 87 34.18 -36.63 -16.03
N ILE A 88 34.05 -36.33 -14.73
CA ILE A 88 34.32 -35.00 -14.17
C ILE A 88 35.76 -34.57 -14.47
N GLN A 89 36.72 -35.47 -14.25
CA GLN A 89 38.14 -35.23 -14.50
C GLN A 89 38.41 -34.95 -15.98
N LYS A 90 37.75 -35.66 -16.90
CA LYS A 90 37.85 -35.41 -18.34
C LYS A 90 37.36 -34.01 -18.69
N MET A 91 36.22 -33.57 -18.13
CA MET A 91 35.68 -32.22 -18.32
C MET A 91 36.62 -31.15 -17.75
N LEU A 92 37.10 -31.33 -16.51
CA LEU A 92 38.03 -30.39 -15.88
C LEU A 92 39.36 -30.29 -16.65
N LYS A 93 39.94 -31.42 -17.07
CA LYS A 93 41.18 -31.44 -17.87
C LYS A 93 41.02 -30.73 -19.21
N ALA A 94 39.82 -30.71 -19.80
CA ALA A 94 39.57 -30.00 -21.04
C ALA A 94 39.73 -28.47 -20.88
N ASN A 95 39.55 -27.94 -19.67
CA ASN A 95 39.59 -26.50 -19.38
C ASN A 95 40.76 -26.06 -18.47
N LEU A 96 41.39 -26.98 -17.74
CA LEU A 96 42.52 -26.64 -16.86
C LEU A 96 43.64 -25.92 -17.64
N GLY A 97 44.08 -24.79 -17.10
CA GLY A 97 45.14 -23.94 -17.68
C GLY A 97 44.69 -23.00 -18.81
N LYS A 98 43.49 -23.16 -19.37
CA LYS A 98 42.94 -22.24 -20.39
C LYS A 98 42.48 -20.89 -19.83
N PRO A 99 41.78 -20.80 -18.67
CA PRO A 99 41.23 -19.54 -18.19
C PRO A 99 42.24 -18.39 -18.02
N PRO A 100 43.45 -18.58 -17.46
CA PRO A 100 44.41 -17.49 -17.34
C PRO A 100 44.88 -16.94 -18.68
N VAL A 101 45.04 -17.81 -19.68
CA VAL A 101 45.45 -17.43 -21.04
C VAL A 101 44.32 -16.66 -21.74
N GLN A 102 43.10 -17.20 -21.66
CA GLN A 102 41.89 -16.58 -22.23
C GLN A 102 41.59 -15.22 -21.60
N GLN A 103 41.69 -15.11 -20.27
CA GLN A 103 41.52 -13.86 -19.55
C GLN A 103 42.52 -12.79 -20.01
N LYS A 104 43.79 -13.17 -20.16
CA LYS A 104 44.83 -12.25 -20.61
C LYS A 104 44.59 -11.79 -22.05
N ALA A 105 44.17 -12.69 -22.93
CA ALA A 105 43.84 -12.40 -24.33
C ALA A 105 42.68 -11.40 -24.42
N LEU A 106 41.55 -11.67 -23.74
CA LEU A 106 40.39 -10.77 -23.74
C LEU A 106 40.68 -9.43 -23.10
N ARG A 107 41.39 -9.42 -21.97
CA ARG A 107 41.77 -8.16 -21.31
C ARG A 107 42.64 -7.30 -22.21
N LYS A 108 43.60 -7.89 -22.92
CA LYS A 108 44.43 -7.17 -23.89
C LYS A 108 43.58 -6.58 -25.01
N PHE A 109 42.64 -7.35 -25.56
CA PHE A 109 41.74 -6.89 -26.60
C PHE A 109 40.88 -5.69 -26.16
N PHE A 110 40.19 -5.80 -25.03
CA PHE A 110 39.32 -4.74 -24.51
C PHE A 110 40.09 -3.48 -24.06
N MET A 111 41.39 -3.59 -23.78
CA MET A 111 42.23 -2.40 -23.53
C MET A 111 42.70 -1.73 -24.83
N SER A 112 42.64 -2.42 -25.97
CA SER A 112 43.09 -1.92 -27.28
C SER A 112 41.95 -1.51 -28.22
N ILE A 113 40.69 -1.81 -27.88
CA ILE A 113 39.53 -1.49 -28.70
C ILE A 113 39.23 0.01 -28.65
N GLU A 114 39.00 0.62 -29.81
CA GLU A 114 38.60 2.02 -29.92
C GLU A 114 37.07 2.19 -29.76
N ASP A 115 36.63 3.36 -29.27
CA ASP A 115 35.20 3.64 -29.06
C ASP A 115 34.38 3.54 -30.35
N GLU A 116 34.97 3.88 -31.50
CA GLU A 116 34.31 3.78 -32.82
C GLU A 116 34.06 2.32 -33.23
N GLN A 117 35.05 1.45 -33.02
CA GLN A 117 34.92 0.01 -33.28
C GLN A 117 33.86 -0.62 -32.38
N LEU A 118 33.82 -0.19 -31.12
CA LEU A 118 32.85 -0.67 -30.14
C LEU A 118 31.42 -0.17 -30.47
N ALA A 119 31.27 1.06 -30.96
CA ALA A 119 30.00 1.58 -31.47
C ALA A 119 29.51 0.81 -32.71
N ALA A 120 30.41 0.49 -33.64
CA ALA A 120 30.09 -0.34 -34.80
C ALA A 120 29.62 -1.74 -34.37
N TYR A 121 30.32 -2.38 -33.43
CA TYR A 121 29.92 -3.68 -32.88
C TYR A 121 28.51 -3.68 -32.29
N ARG A 122 28.20 -2.69 -31.44
CA ARG A 122 26.88 -2.58 -30.80
C ARG A 122 25.75 -2.51 -31.85
N THR A 123 25.97 -1.76 -32.92
CA THR A 123 24.98 -1.61 -33.99
C THR A 123 24.86 -2.91 -34.79
N SER A 124 25.99 -3.47 -35.25
CA SER A 124 26.03 -4.69 -36.05
C SER A 124 25.46 -5.90 -35.31
N LEU A 125 25.66 -6.01 -33.99
CA LEU A 125 25.14 -7.11 -33.18
C LEU A 125 23.63 -7.28 -33.34
N TYR A 126 22.87 -6.20 -33.13
CA TYR A 126 21.42 -6.26 -33.20
C TYR A 126 20.92 -6.39 -34.63
N THR A 127 21.57 -5.74 -35.60
CA THR A 127 21.24 -5.93 -37.03
C THR A 127 21.39 -7.40 -37.45
N THR A 128 22.52 -8.04 -37.09
CA THR A 128 22.78 -9.45 -37.40
C THR A 128 21.83 -10.38 -36.62
N PHE A 129 21.59 -10.11 -35.34
CA PHE A 129 20.65 -10.88 -34.53
C PHE A 129 19.22 -10.84 -35.09
N PHE A 130 18.69 -9.65 -35.39
CA PHE A 130 17.35 -9.52 -35.96
C PHE A 130 17.25 -10.08 -37.38
N GLY A 131 18.35 -10.06 -38.14
CA GLY A 131 18.43 -10.75 -39.43
C GLY A 131 18.32 -12.27 -39.31
N LYS A 132 18.92 -12.87 -38.27
CA LYS A 132 18.84 -14.32 -38.00
C LYS A 132 17.55 -14.76 -37.31
N CYS A 133 16.99 -13.92 -36.44
CA CYS A 133 15.81 -14.21 -35.65
C CYS A 133 14.91 -12.97 -35.54
N ALA A 134 13.96 -12.84 -36.48
CA ALA A 134 13.03 -11.72 -36.51
C ALA A 134 12.15 -11.63 -35.24
N GLN A 135 11.81 -12.77 -34.62
CA GLN A 135 11.05 -12.83 -33.36
C GLN A 135 11.76 -12.11 -32.21
N GLY A 136 13.08 -11.94 -32.27
CA GLY A 136 13.82 -11.16 -31.29
C GLY A 136 13.34 -9.70 -31.20
N GLN A 137 12.86 -9.12 -32.30
CA GLN A 137 12.41 -7.72 -32.33
C GLN A 137 11.24 -7.44 -31.36
N ASP A 138 10.37 -8.43 -31.13
CA ASP A 138 9.22 -8.28 -30.24
C ASP A 138 9.62 -8.07 -28.77
N TYR A 139 10.79 -8.58 -28.38
CA TYR A 139 11.32 -8.50 -27.02
C TYR A 139 12.29 -7.33 -26.82
N PHE A 140 12.84 -6.76 -27.90
CA PHE A 140 13.80 -5.66 -27.87
C PHE A 140 13.17 -4.32 -28.32
N LYS A 141 12.04 -3.92 -27.71
CA LYS A 141 11.35 -2.62 -27.97
C LYS A 141 12.00 -1.40 -27.29
N GLN A 142 13.29 -1.46 -27.02
CA GLN A 142 14.02 -0.47 -26.24
C GLN A 142 14.74 0.53 -27.15
N SER A 143 15.13 1.70 -26.61
CA SER A 143 15.93 2.67 -27.36
C SER A 143 17.29 2.09 -27.75
N SER A 144 17.88 2.56 -28.85
CA SER A 144 19.22 2.14 -29.28
C SER A 144 20.27 2.32 -28.18
N THR A 145 20.16 3.37 -27.36
CA THR A 145 21.01 3.60 -26.19
C THR A 145 20.92 2.44 -25.18
N ARG A 146 19.71 1.92 -24.93
CA ARG A 146 19.52 0.80 -24.01
C ARG A 146 20.03 -0.52 -24.61
N LEU A 147 19.87 -0.71 -25.91
CA LEU A 147 20.47 -1.84 -26.63
C LEU A 147 22.00 -1.81 -26.53
N HIS A 148 22.62 -0.66 -26.74
CA HIS A 148 24.07 -0.48 -26.57
C HIS A 148 24.53 -0.83 -25.14
N PHE A 149 23.78 -0.37 -24.12
CA PHE A 149 24.06 -0.74 -22.73
C PHE A 149 23.97 -2.25 -22.47
N ILE A 150 23.01 -2.95 -23.09
CA ILE A 150 22.90 -4.42 -22.95
C ILE A 150 24.10 -5.11 -23.60
N ALA A 151 24.51 -4.67 -24.80
CA ALA A 151 25.71 -5.17 -25.46
C ALA A 151 26.97 -4.95 -24.61
N ASP A 152 27.12 -3.76 -24.01
CA ASP A 152 28.24 -3.48 -23.10
C ASP A 152 28.24 -4.40 -21.88
N ARG A 153 27.08 -4.60 -21.26
CA ARG A 153 26.95 -5.51 -20.11
C ARG A 153 27.31 -6.94 -20.46
N MET A 154 26.94 -7.40 -21.65
CA MET A 154 27.35 -8.71 -22.15
C MET A 154 28.88 -8.80 -22.29
N LEU A 155 29.52 -7.81 -22.92
CA LEU A 155 30.98 -7.75 -23.06
C LEU A 155 31.70 -7.68 -21.70
N MET A 156 31.13 -6.96 -20.73
CA MET A 156 31.67 -6.93 -19.37
C MET A 156 31.60 -8.31 -18.71
N TYR A 157 30.45 -8.99 -18.78
CA TYR A 157 30.32 -10.32 -18.16
C TYR A 157 31.26 -11.36 -18.78
N THR A 158 31.54 -11.30 -20.09
CA THR A 158 32.50 -12.23 -20.72
C THR A 158 33.94 -12.03 -20.22
N GLN A 159 34.28 -10.83 -19.75
CA GLN A 159 35.57 -10.57 -19.09
C GLN A 159 35.54 -10.90 -17.60
N ASP A 160 34.48 -10.46 -16.90
CA ASP A 160 34.36 -10.55 -15.45
C ASP A 160 34.22 -12.00 -14.98
N VAL A 161 33.66 -12.90 -15.80
CA VAL A 161 33.53 -14.33 -15.45
C VAL A 161 34.89 -14.98 -15.14
N PHE A 162 35.97 -14.51 -15.76
CA PHE A 162 37.33 -14.97 -15.46
C PHE A 162 37.91 -14.32 -14.20
N LYS A 163 37.48 -13.10 -13.88
CA LYS A 163 37.96 -12.33 -12.72
C LYS A 163 37.27 -12.76 -11.44
N ASP A 164 35.94 -12.90 -11.44
CA ASP A 164 35.15 -13.34 -10.30
C ASP A 164 33.95 -14.20 -10.76
N PRO A 165 34.16 -15.52 -10.95
CA PRO A 165 33.11 -16.39 -11.46
C PRO A 165 31.94 -16.51 -10.48
N LYS A 166 32.17 -16.48 -9.16
CA LYS A 166 31.10 -16.68 -8.17
C LYS A 166 30.11 -15.51 -8.21
N ASP A 167 30.59 -14.27 -8.15
CA ASP A 167 29.77 -13.06 -8.23
C ASP A 167 29.03 -12.92 -9.57
N VAL A 168 29.71 -13.24 -10.67
CA VAL A 168 29.09 -13.24 -12.01
C VAL A 168 28.00 -14.30 -12.10
N MET A 169 28.21 -15.52 -11.60
CA MET A 169 27.17 -16.56 -11.60
C MET A 169 25.93 -16.15 -10.79
N GLU A 170 26.11 -15.56 -9.60
CA GLU A 170 24.99 -15.04 -8.80
C GLU A 170 24.23 -13.93 -9.54
N SER A 171 24.96 -13.00 -10.16
CA SER A 171 24.38 -11.92 -10.97
C SER A 171 23.62 -12.45 -12.19
N LEU A 172 24.13 -13.49 -12.85
CA LEU A 172 23.48 -14.13 -13.98
C LEU A 172 22.23 -14.91 -13.56
N SER A 173 22.25 -15.61 -12.43
CA SER A 173 21.04 -16.25 -11.90
C SER A 173 19.97 -15.22 -11.52
N ALA A 174 20.34 -14.09 -10.92
CA ALA A 174 19.40 -13.00 -10.66
C ALA A 174 18.85 -12.38 -11.96
N LEU A 175 19.68 -12.26 -12.99
CA LEU A 175 19.26 -11.81 -14.32
C LEU A 175 18.32 -12.81 -15.01
N GLY A 176 18.63 -14.10 -14.91
CA GLY A 176 17.82 -15.19 -15.47
C GLY A 176 16.42 -15.24 -14.85
N LEU A 177 16.29 -15.07 -13.53
CA LEU A 177 14.97 -14.98 -12.87
C LEU A 177 14.16 -13.76 -13.33
N ARG A 178 14.81 -12.65 -13.68
CA ARG A 178 14.11 -11.52 -14.32
C ARG A 178 13.65 -11.85 -15.74
N HIS A 179 14.45 -12.60 -16.51
CA HIS A 179 14.06 -13.06 -17.85
C HIS A 179 12.87 -14.01 -17.80
N VAL A 180 12.77 -14.86 -16.76
CA VAL A 180 11.55 -15.66 -16.49
C VAL A 180 10.34 -14.76 -16.36
N GLY A 181 10.45 -13.72 -15.55
CA GLY A 181 9.36 -12.77 -15.33
C GLY A 181 8.99 -11.91 -16.55
N TYR A 182 9.90 -11.74 -17.50
CA TYR A 182 9.60 -11.12 -18.80
C TYR A 182 9.12 -12.13 -19.84
N GLY A 183 9.10 -13.42 -19.52
CA GLY A 183 8.69 -14.48 -20.44
C GLY A 183 9.62 -14.64 -21.64
N ILE A 184 10.93 -14.41 -21.48
CA ILE A 184 11.90 -14.50 -22.59
C ILE A 184 12.06 -15.97 -23.03
N PRO A 185 11.80 -16.30 -24.31
CA PRO A 185 11.99 -17.65 -24.83
C PRO A 185 13.48 -18.03 -24.87
N THR A 186 13.81 -19.27 -24.48
CA THR A 186 15.19 -19.76 -24.43
C THR A 186 15.77 -19.97 -25.83
N GLU A 187 14.93 -20.13 -26.85
CA GLU A 187 15.30 -20.31 -28.24
C GLU A 187 16.00 -19.08 -28.84
N LEU A 188 15.81 -17.90 -28.26
CA LEU A 188 16.43 -16.65 -28.72
C LEU A 188 17.92 -16.55 -28.36
N PHE A 189 18.38 -17.27 -27.34
CA PHE A 189 19.75 -17.18 -26.84
C PHE A 189 20.78 -17.72 -27.84
N GLY A 190 20.50 -18.87 -28.48
CA GLY A 190 21.41 -19.46 -29.47
C GLY A 190 21.71 -18.54 -30.65
N PRO A 191 20.69 -17.99 -31.34
CA PRO A 191 20.87 -16.98 -32.38
C PRO A 191 21.59 -15.72 -31.90
N PHE A 192 21.28 -15.23 -30.69
CA PHE A 192 21.93 -14.05 -30.11
C PHE A 192 23.43 -14.27 -29.89
N VAL A 193 23.81 -15.38 -29.25
CA VAL A 193 25.22 -15.76 -29.03
C VAL A 193 25.95 -15.92 -30.36
N SER A 194 25.32 -16.56 -31.34
CA SER A 194 25.90 -16.77 -32.67
C SER A 194 26.16 -15.45 -33.40
N SER A 195 25.25 -14.49 -33.32
CA SER A 195 25.45 -13.14 -33.87
C SER A 195 26.52 -12.35 -33.12
N ALA A 196 26.59 -12.46 -31.80
CA ALA A 196 27.62 -11.81 -31.01
C ALA A 196 29.03 -12.30 -31.33
N ILE A 197 29.21 -13.62 -31.52
CA ILE A 197 30.49 -14.22 -31.91
C ILE A 197 30.86 -13.81 -33.34
N GLU A 198 29.91 -13.81 -34.27
CA GLU A 198 30.16 -13.40 -35.66
C GLU A 198 30.60 -11.94 -35.74
N CYS A 199 29.91 -11.04 -35.05
CA CYS A 199 30.30 -9.64 -34.99
C CYS A 199 31.66 -9.46 -34.31
N PHE A 200 31.97 -10.25 -33.27
CA PHE A 200 33.25 -10.17 -32.57
C PHE A 200 34.42 -10.67 -33.43
N ARG A 201 34.22 -11.73 -34.21
CA ARG A 201 35.19 -12.21 -35.21
C ARG A 201 35.51 -11.15 -36.26
N GLY A 202 34.55 -10.28 -36.58
CA GLY A 202 34.80 -9.11 -37.43
C GLY A 202 35.77 -8.08 -36.84
N MET A 203 35.98 -8.09 -35.52
CA MET A 203 36.80 -7.10 -34.79
C MET A 203 38.21 -7.59 -34.47
N THR A 204 38.44 -8.91 -34.42
CA THR A 204 39.76 -9.48 -34.09
C THR A 204 40.17 -10.56 -35.08
N LYS A 205 41.47 -10.65 -35.33
CA LYS A 205 42.09 -11.73 -36.11
C LYS A 205 42.79 -12.76 -35.22
N ASP A 206 42.81 -12.55 -33.91
CA ASP A 206 43.45 -13.42 -32.94
C ASP A 206 42.48 -14.55 -32.53
N GLU A 207 42.77 -15.76 -32.98
CA GLU A 207 41.97 -16.95 -32.67
C GLU A 207 41.83 -17.19 -31.16
N GLN A 208 42.83 -16.80 -30.35
CA GLN A 208 42.74 -16.95 -28.89
C GLN A 208 41.72 -15.99 -28.27
N GLN A 209 41.60 -14.78 -28.82
CA GLN A 209 40.62 -13.81 -28.35
C GLN A 209 39.20 -14.23 -28.75
N GLU A 210 39.02 -14.71 -29.98
CA GLU A 210 37.74 -15.24 -30.44
C GLU A 210 37.31 -16.44 -29.58
N GLU A 211 38.19 -17.42 -29.37
CA GLU A 211 37.85 -18.62 -28.61
C GLU A 211 37.59 -18.30 -27.13
N ALA A 212 38.32 -17.36 -26.54
CA ALA A 212 38.06 -16.88 -25.18
C ALA A 212 36.68 -16.19 -25.07
N PHE A 213 36.33 -15.34 -26.03
CA PHE A 213 35.03 -14.67 -26.07
C PHE A 213 33.89 -15.68 -26.27
N ARG A 214 34.06 -16.58 -27.22
CA ARG A 214 33.10 -17.65 -27.53
C ARG A 214 32.86 -18.56 -26.32
N TRP A 215 33.91 -19.02 -25.66
CA TRP A 215 33.78 -19.92 -24.51
C TRP A 215 33.04 -19.25 -23.35
N SER A 216 33.46 -18.03 -22.98
CA SER A 216 32.84 -17.27 -21.88
C SER A 216 31.38 -16.92 -22.16
N LEU A 217 31.05 -16.48 -23.39
CA LEU A 217 29.67 -16.16 -23.75
C LEU A 217 28.76 -17.41 -23.78
N ASN A 218 29.27 -18.56 -24.24
CA ASN A 218 28.53 -19.81 -24.18
C ASN A 218 28.30 -20.31 -22.74
N LEU A 219 29.24 -20.10 -21.82
CA LEU A 219 29.02 -20.38 -20.41
C LEU A 219 27.91 -19.48 -19.84
N ILE A 220 28.00 -18.17 -20.07
CA ILE A 220 26.99 -17.19 -19.63
C ILE A 220 25.59 -17.55 -20.16
N SER A 221 25.51 -17.86 -21.46
CA SER A 221 24.24 -18.25 -22.08
C SER A 221 23.65 -19.53 -21.50
N ARG A 222 24.48 -20.54 -21.19
CA ARG A 222 24.00 -21.79 -20.56
C ARG A 222 23.44 -21.54 -19.17
N VAL A 223 24.13 -20.75 -18.35
CA VAL A 223 23.70 -20.37 -16.99
C VAL A 223 22.35 -19.64 -17.05
N LEU A 224 22.19 -18.70 -17.98
CA LEU A 224 20.94 -17.96 -18.17
C LEU A 224 19.80 -18.88 -18.65
N VAL A 225 20.03 -19.69 -19.68
CA VAL A 225 19.02 -20.63 -20.21
C VAL A 225 18.59 -21.63 -19.15
N ARG A 226 19.52 -22.17 -18.35
CA ARG A 226 19.21 -23.03 -17.20
C ARG A 226 18.32 -22.30 -16.22
N THR A 227 18.74 -21.12 -15.77
CA THR A 227 17.99 -20.33 -14.79
C THR A 227 16.58 -20.01 -15.28
N ILE A 228 16.43 -19.70 -16.57
CA ILE A 228 15.13 -19.44 -17.18
C ILE A 228 14.30 -20.72 -17.21
N THR A 229 14.89 -21.85 -17.57
CA THR A 229 14.18 -23.14 -17.66
C THR A 229 13.68 -23.58 -16.30
N GLU A 230 14.54 -23.53 -15.27
CA GLU A 230 14.20 -23.89 -13.88
C GLU A 230 13.20 -22.90 -13.27
N GLY A 231 13.33 -21.60 -13.55
CA GLY A 231 12.44 -20.57 -13.01
C GLY A 231 11.10 -20.43 -13.74
N SER A 232 10.97 -20.91 -14.98
CA SER A 232 9.74 -20.81 -15.81
C SER A 232 8.65 -21.81 -15.41
N THR A 233 8.27 -21.76 -14.13
CA THR A 233 7.19 -22.55 -13.54
C THR A 233 5.84 -22.25 -14.20
N LEU A 234 4.87 -23.15 -14.03
CA LEU A 234 3.51 -22.95 -14.54
C LEU A 234 2.88 -21.65 -14.01
N VAL A 235 3.19 -21.27 -12.77
CA VAL A 235 2.74 -20.02 -12.14
C VAL A 235 3.33 -18.81 -12.87
N MET A 236 4.64 -18.79 -13.13
CA MET A 236 5.27 -17.69 -13.85
C MET A 236 4.74 -17.55 -15.28
N ARG A 237 4.50 -18.67 -15.98
CA ARG A 237 3.88 -18.63 -17.32
C ARG A 237 2.47 -18.04 -17.28
N ALA A 238 1.68 -18.35 -16.26
CA ALA A 238 0.34 -17.78 -16.09
C ALA A 238 0.39 -16.28 -15.78
N ILE A 239 1.38 -15.81 -15.00
CA ILE A 239 1.61 -14.39 -14.70
C ILE A 239 1.99 -13.62 -15.96
N ASN A 240 2.88 -14.19 -16.79
CA ASN A 240 3.31 -13.57 -18.05
C ASN A 240 2.15 -13.46 -19.05
N ALA A 241 1.19 -14.40 -19.00
CA ALA A 241 -0.05 -14.33 -19.76
C ALA A 241 -1.14 -13.45 -19.11
N ASN A 242 -0.90 -12.95 -17.89
CA ASN A 242 -1.85 -12.24 -17.03
C ASN A 242 -3.25 -12.87 -17.01
N CYS A 243 -3.34 -14.19 -16.81
CA CYS A 243 -4.60 -14.92 -16.90
C CYS A 243 -4.91 -15.69 -15.62
N ALA A 244 -5.98 -15.30 -14.91
CA ALA A 244 -6.40 -15.94 -13.66
C ALA A 244 -6.76 -17.42 -13.84
N LYS A 245 -7.31 -17.80 -15.00
CA LYS A 245 -7.68 -19.19 -15.31
C LYS A 245 -6.45 -20.09 -15.45
N MET A 246 -5.45 -19.64 -16.21
CA MET A 246 -4.18 -20.36 -16.33
C MET A 246 -3.48 -20.48 -14.99
N LEU A 247 -3.56 -19.44 -14.16
CA LEU A 247 -2.98 -19.45 -12.82
C LEU A 247 -3.68 -20.45 -11.90
N ARG A 248 -5.01 -20.44 -11.83
CA ARG A 248 -5.77 -21.43 -11.03
C ARG A 248 -5.41 -22.87 -11.41
N LYS A 249 -5.27 -23.14 -12.71
CA LYS A 249 -4.83 -24.45 -13.22
C LYS A 249 -3.36 -24.76 -12.91
N ALA A 250 -2.47 -23.76 -12.99
CA ALA A 250 -1.06 -23.94 -12.63
C ALA A 250 -0.91 -24.33 -11.15
N VAL A 251 -1.68 -23.68 -10.28
CA VAL A 251 -1.60 -23.91 -8.83
C VAL A 251 -2.40 -25.17 -8.44
N SER A 252 -3.40 -25.64 -9.21
CA SER A 252 -4.12 -26.90 -8.89
C SER A 252 -3.22 -28.13 -8.85
N CYS A 253 -2.12 -28.13 -9.62
CA CYS A 253 -1.11 -29.18 -9.59
C CYS A 253 -0.16 -29.12 -8.37
N ALA A 254 -0.20 -28.07 -7.57
CA ALA A 254 0.67 -27.91 -6.41
C ALA A 254 0.23 -28.84 -5.25
N PRO A 255 1.18 -29.51 -4.57
CA PRO A 255 0.90 -30.16 -3.29
C PRO A 255 0.30 -29.18 -2.29
N ARG A 256 -0.64 -29.62 -1.44
CA ARG A 256 -1.34 -28.75 -0.48
C ARG A 256 -0.39 -27.98 0.43
N GLY A 257 0.65 -28.67 0.94
CA GLY A 257 1.65 -28.08 1.83
C GLY A 257 2.59 -27.07 1.15
N LEU A 258 2.76 -27.15 -0.17
CA LEU A 258 3.70 -26.30 -0.93
C LEU A 258 2.98 -25.25 -1.80
N ARG A 259 1.64 -25.25 -1.80
CA ARG A 259 0.80 -24.38 -2.64
C ARG A 259 1.12 -22.89 -2.45
N ALA A 260 1.27 -22.47 -1.20
CA ALA A 260 1.64 -21.09 -0.86
C ALA A 260 3.06 -20.75 -1.34
N GLU A 261 4.00 -21.68 -1.19
CA GLU A 261 5.39 -21.48 -1.62
C GLU A 261 5.48 -21.26 -3.12
N TRP A 262 4.75 -22.03 -3.93
CA TRP A 262 4.73 -21.87 -5.39
C TRP A 262 4.30 -20.48 -5.87
N MET A 263 3.47 -19.77 -5.09
CA MET A 263 2.99 -18.43 -5.41
C MET A 263 3.84 -17.31 -4.79
N LEU A 264 4.60 -17.61 -3.73
CA LEU A 264 5.38 -16.62 -2.98
C LEU A 264 6.87 -16.69 -3.26
N LYS A 265 7.38 -17.82 -3.75
CA LYS A 265 8.80 -18.08 -3.90
C LYS A 265 9.07 -19.02 -5.08
N VAL A 266 9.84 -18.52 -6.05
CA VAL A 266 10.54 -19.32 -7.04
C VAL A 266 12.03 -19.13 -6.77
N GLN A 267 12.74 -20.22 -6.49
CA GLN A 267 14.16 -20.20 -6.14
C GLN A 267 14.96 -20.99 -7.18
N VAL A 268 16.04 -20.38 -7.67
CA VAL A 268 17.03 -21.01 -8.53
C VAL A 268 18.41 -20.72 -7.95
N GLY A 269 19.08 -21.75 -7.45
CA GLY A 269 20.33 -21.59 -6.70
C GLY A 269 20.14 -20.76 -5.43
N THR A 270 20.99 -19.75 -5.25
CA THR A 270 20.93 -18.79 -4.12
C THR A 270 19.92 -17.66 -4.33
N GLN A 271 19.41 -17.50 -5.55
CA GLN A 271 18.53 -16.39 -5.92
C GLN A 271 17.06 -16.82 -5.83
N SER A 272 16.19 -15.91 -5.39
CA SER A 272 14.75 -16.15 -5.35
C SER A 272 13.96 -14.93 -5.79
N ILE A 273 12.85 -15.17 -6.46
CA ILE A 273 11.88 -14.16 -6.86
C ILE A 273 10.51 -14.51 -6.26
N SER A 274 9.67 -13.50 -6.02
CA SER A 274 8.30 -13.73 -5.60
C SER A 274 7.34 -13.57 -6.77
N PRO A 275 6.60 -14.62 -7.16
CA PRO A 275 5.60 -14.52 -8.22
C PRO A 275 4.54 -13.44 -7.94
N LEU A 276 4.04 -13.35 -6.69
CA LEU A 276 3.09 -12.31 -6.29
C LEU A 276 3.63 -10.88 -6.47
N LEU A 277 4.81 -10.57 -5.92
CA LEU A 277 5.36 -9.21 -6.08
C LEU A 277 5.72 -8.93 -7.53
N TRP A 278 6.20 -9.94 -8.27
CA TRP A 278 6.47 -9.76 -9.68
C TRP A 278 5.20 -9.42 -10.46
N SER A 279 4.10 -10.14 -10.22
CA SER A 279 2.83 -9.86 -10.91
C SER A 279 2.28 -8.47 -10.59
N ILE A 280 2.50 -7.96 -9.36
CA ILE A 280 2.16 -6.58 -8.99
C ILE A 280 3.04 -5.59 -9.75
N GLN A 281 4.37 -5.75 -9.67
CA GLN A 281 5.34 -4.84 -10.29
C GLN A 281 5.29 -4.84 -11.82
N SER A 282 4.92 -5.97 -12.44
CA SER A 282 4.77 -6.09 -13.89
C SER A 282 3.43 -5.55 -14.39
N GLY A 283 2.49 -5.20 -13.51
CA GLY A 283 1.14 -4.80 -13.86
C GLY A 283 0.23 -5.97 -14.28
N SER A 284 0.61 -7.21 -14.01
CA SER A 284 -0.23 -8.40 -14.22
C SER A 284 -1.24 -8.56 -13.08
N LEU A 285 -2.11 -7.55 -12.92
CA LEU A 285 -2.99 -7.40 -11.75
C LEU A 285 -4.06 -8.49 -11.66
N GLU A 286 -4.51 -9.05 -12.79
CA GLU A 286 -5.48 -10.16 -12.80
C GLU A 286 -4.87 -11.43 -12.19
N ALA A 287 -3.63 -11.75 -12.58
CA ALA A 287 -2.88 -12.84 -11.96
C ALA A 287 -2.58 -12.54 -10.48
N ALA A 288 -2.18 -11.31 -10.14
CA ALA A 288 -1.92 -10.91 -8.76
C ALA A 288 -3.16 -11.07 -7.86
N GLN A 289 -4.32 -10.64 -8.34
CA GLN A 289 -5.61 -10.80 -7.65
C GLN A 289 -5.92 -12.27 -7.41
N ALA A 290 -5.78 -13.12 -8.44
CA ALA A 290 -6.01 -14.54 -8.30
C ALA A 290 -5.01 -15.23 -7.34
N ILE A 291 -3.74 -14.78 -7.27
CA ILE A 291 -2.79 -15.24 -6.25
C ILE A 291 -3.27 -14.86 -4.85
N LEU A 292 -3.66 -13.60 -4.63
CA LEU A 292 -4.12 -13.13 -3.32
C LEU A 292 -5.37 -13.89 -2.86
N VAL A 293 -6.35 -14.05 -3.74
CA VAL A 293 -7.56 -14.84 -3.45
C VAL A 293 -7.19 -16.28 -3.10
N ASP A 294 -6.27 -16.90 -3.84
CA ASP A 294 -5.86 -18.28 -3.57
C ASP A 294 -5.14 -18.44 -2.23
N LEU A 295 -4.20 -17.55 -1.92
CA LEU A 295 -3.44 -17.53 -0.66
C LEU A 295 -4.36 -17.32 0.56
N LEU A 296 -5.37 -16.45 0.41
CA LEU A 296 -6.27 -16.05 1.49
C LEU A 296 -7.57 -16.87 1.54
N THR A 297 -7.76 -17.83 0.64
CA THR A 297 -8.87 -18.78 0.75
C THR A 297 -8.52 -19.86 1.78
N ILE A 298 -9.35 -19.98 2.81
CA ILE A 298 -9.23 -21.03 3.82
C ILE A 298 -9.69 -22.36 3.20
N ARG A 299 -8.78 -23.33 3.19
CA ARG A 299 -9.06 -24.70 2.74
C ARG A 299 -8.89 -25.67 3.89
N ALA A 300 -9.72 -26.70 3.94
CA ALA A 300 -9.67 -27.70 4.98
C ALA A 300 -9.71 -29.10 4.38
N ASP A 301 -8.90 -29.99 4.92
CA ASP A 301 -9.14 -31.43 4.84
C ASP A 301 -9.64 -31.95 6.20
N ARG A 302 -9.66 -33.28 6.39
CA ARG A 302 -10.14 -33.88 7.64
C ARG A 302 -9.24 -33.59 8.85
N ASP A 303 -7.95 -33.33 8.62
CA ASP A 303 -6.95 -33.23 9.69
C ASP A 303 -6.45 -31.78 9.89
N HIS A 304 -6.41 -30.97 8.82
CA HIS A 304 -5.74 -29.67 8.82
C HIS A 304 -6.49 -28.57 8.06
N TYR A 305 -6.25 -27.35 8.52
CA TYR A 305 -6.62 -26.11 7.85
C TYR A 305 -5.40 -25.47 7.18
N TYR A 306 -5.58 -24.98 5.95
CA TYR A 306 -4.57 -24.29 5.16
C TYR A 306 -5.03 -22.86 4.88
N TYR A 307 -4.22 -21.90 5.31
CA TYR A 307 -4.43 -20.47 5.10
C TYR A 307 -3.06 -19.79 5.06
N ALA A 308 -2.72 -19.15 3.94
CA ALA A 308 -1.34 -18.70 3.68
C ALA A 308 -1.05 -17.27 4.18
N MET A 309 -1.87 -16.74 5.08
CA MET A 309 -1.74 -15.38 5.61
C MET A 309 -0.40 -15.18 6.34
N ASP A 310 0.00 -16.11 7.20
CA ASP A 310 1.33 -16.07 7.84
C ASP A 310 2.47 -16.13 6.80
N ALA A 311 2.37 -17.01 5.81
CA ALA A 311 3.39 -17.14 4.76
C ALA A 311 3.52 -15.84 3.93
N LEU A 312 2.39 -15.20 3.62
CA LEU A 312 2.32 -13.95 2.88
C LEU A 312 3.02 -12.81 3.62
N PHE A 313 2.64 -12.54 4.88
CA PHE A 313 3.20 -11.42 5.66
C PHE A 313 4.63 -11.68 6.15
N ASN A 314 5.02 -12.94 6.38
CA ASN A 314 6.41 -13.27 6.71
C ASN A 314 7.35 -13.06 5.52
N ARG A 315 6.90 -13.39 4.30
CA ARG A 315 7.69 -13.15 3.08
C ARG A 315 7.68 -11.68 2.69
N HIS A 316 6.54 -11.01 2.84
CA HIS A 316 6.30 -9.62 2.40
C HIS A 316 5.65 -8.79 3.50
N PRO A 317 6.40 -8.36 4.53
CA PRO A 317 5.86 -7.50 5.59
C PRO A 317 5.42 -6.12 5.07
N ASP A 318 5.97 -5.68 3.93
CA ASP A 318 5.63 -4.43 3.25
C ASP A 318 4.57 -4.60 2.15
N ILE A 319 3.85 -5.73 2.09
CA ILE A 319 2.88 -6.03 1.04
C ILE A 319 1.80 -4.95 0.89
N VAL A 320 1.33 -4.37 2.01
CA VAL A 320 0.32 -3.30 1.99
C VAL A 320 0.86 -2.06 1.28
N ARG A 321 2.10 -1.65 1.58
CA ARG A 321 2.76 -0.54 0.89
C ARG A 321 2.94 -0.85 -0.60
N ARG A 322 3.46 -2.03 -0.93
CA ARG A 322 3.68 -2.45 -2.33
C ARG A 322 2.40 -2.44 -3.14
N ILE A 323 1.33 -2.98 -2.60
CA ILE A 323 0.02 -2.94 -3.26
C ILE A 323 -0.46 -1.49 -3.35
N GLY A 324 -0.33 -0.68 -2.29
CA GLY A 324 -0.73 0.72 -2.30
C GLY A 324 -0.01 1.59 -3.33
N GLU A 325 1.25 1.28 -3.65
CA GLU A 325 2.09 1.98 -4.63
C GLU A 325 1.87 1.47 -6.06
N ASP A 326 1.92 0.14 -6.26
CA ASP A 326 2.01 -0.47 -7.59
C ASP A 326 0.66 -1.06 -8.09
N GLY A 327 -0.33 -1.27 -7.21
CA GLY A 327 -1.61 -1.90 -7.58
C GLY A 327 -2.75 -1.70 -6.57
N PRO A 328 -3.18 -0.46 -6.28
CA PRO A 328 -4.07 -0.14 -5.16
C PRO A 328 -5.46 -0.80 -5.21
N GLU A 329 -5.90 -1.21 -6.39
CA GLU A 329 -7.15 -1.99 -6.59
C GLU A 329 -7.14 -3.37 -5.93
N LEU A 330 -5.95 -3.90 -5.57
CA LEU A 330 -5.83 -5.18 -4.89
C LEU A 330 -5.96 -5.04 -3.35
N LEU A 331 -5.94 -3.83 -2.79
CA LEU A 331 -6.08 -3.62 -1.34
C LEU A 331 -7.40 -4.18 -0.78
N PRO A 332 -8.58 -3.93 -1.39
CA PRO A 332 -9.82 -4.58 -0.97
C PRO A 332 -9.71 -6.10 -1.00
N THR A 333 -9.15 -6.68 -2.07
CA THR A 333 -8.99 -8.14 -2.20
C THR A 333 -8.13 -8.72 -1.08
N LEU A 334 -7.01 -8.05 -0.74
CA LEU A 334 -6.17 -8.45 0.40
C LEU A 334 -6.96 -8.37 1.71
N LEU A 335 -7.64 -7.25 1.98
CA LEU A 335 -8.31 -7.02 3.26
C LEU A 335 -9.56 -7.87 3.46
N ASP A 336 -10.31 -8.17 2.39
CA ASP A 336 -11.45 -9.09 2.40
C ASP A 336 -11.00 -10.52 2.71
N GLY A 337 -9.84 -10.93 2.18
CA GLY A 337 -9.22 -12.23 2.49
C GLY A 337 -8.77 -12.37 3.96
N LEU A 338 -8.76 -11.29 4.74
CA LEU A 338 -8.51 -11.31 6.18
C LEU A 338 -9.79 -11.48 7.01
N ILE A 339 -10.95 -11.70 6.38
CA ILE A 339 -12.23 -11.85 7.07
C ILE A 339 -12.86 -13.19 6.70
N TRP A 340 -13.19 -13.98 7.72
CA TRP A 340 -14.07 -15.13 7.58
C TRP A 340 -15.40 -14.86 8.29
N ARG A 341 -16.52 -15.15 7.62
CA ARG A 341 -17.87 -14.99 8.18
C ARG A 341 -18.59 -16.34 8.19
N SER A 342 -19.17 -16.69 9.34
CA SER A 342 -20.00 -17.88 9.46
C SER A 342 -21.29 -17.74 8.66
N ARG A 343 -21.65 -18.80 7.93
CA ARG A 343 -22.98 -18.92 7.31
C ARG A 343 -24.07 -19.02 8.39
N ASN A 344 -23.77 -19.68 9.50
CA ASN A 344 -24.73 -19.93 10.56
C ASN A 344 -25.02 -18.65 11.34
N THR A 345 -26.29 -18.46 11.67
CA THR A 345 -26.76 -17.34 12.48
C THR A 345 -27.38 -17.89 13.76
N SER A 346 -27.07 -17.24 14.88
CA SER A 346 -27.65 -17.53 16.19
C SER A 346 -28.08 -16.21 16.80
N ASN A 347 -29.32 -16.14 17.29
CA ASN A 347 -29.89 -14.92 17.89
C ASN A 347 -29.73 -13.66 17.01
N ALA A 348 -30.00 -13.77 15.70
CA ALA A 348 -29.82 -12.71 14.69
C ALA A 348 -28.37 -12.15 14.56
N THR A 349 -27.39 -12.82 15.17
CA THR A 349 -25.96 -12.53 15.04
C THR A 349 -25.24 -13.69 14.37
N ARG A 350 -24.03 -13.43 13.89
CA ARG A 350 -23.13 -14.42 13.33
C ARG A 350 -21.72 -14.22 13.81
N ARG A 351 -21.00 -15.32 13.87
CA ARG A 351 -19.58 -15.35 14.20
C ARG A 351 -18.75 -14.89 13.00
N VAL A 352 -17.79 -14.00 13.28
CA VAL A 352 -16.86 -13.47 12.28
C VAL A 352 -15.46 -13.51 12.86
N ASN A 353 -14.52 -14.07 12.11
CA ASN A 353 -13.11 -14.13 12.46
C ASN A 353 -12.34 -13.12 11.60
N PHE A 354 -11.67 -12.18 12.25
CA PHE A 354 -10.85 -11.14 11.63
C PHE A 354 -9.37 -11.44 11.83
N PHE A 355 -8.67 -11.84 10.78
CA PHE A 355 -7.25 -12.19 10.78
C PHE A 355 -6.35 -10.96 10.70
N ILE A 356 -6.40 -10.12 11.75
CA ILE A 356 -5.74 -8.81 11.78
C ILE A 356 -4.38 -8.80 12.49
N LYS A 357 -3.78 -9.97 12.78
CA LYS A 357 -2.48 -10.08 13.48
C LYS A 357 -1.44 -9.14 12.88
N TYR A 358 -1.18 -9.24 11.58
CA TYR A 358 -0.18 -8.40 10.91
C TYR A 358 -0.66 -6.97 10.63
N LEU A 359 -1.93 -6.62 10.85
CA LEU A 359 -2.35 -5.21 10.89
C LEU A 359 -2.09 -4.57 12.25
N VAL A 360 -2.01 -5.33 13.34
CA VAL A 360 -1.82 -4.76 14.69
C VAL A 360 -0.37 -4.92 15.15
N VAL A 361 0.21 -6.09 14.90
CA VAL A 361 1.49 -6.54 15.46
C VAL A 361 2.44 -6.94 14.33
N ASP A 362 3.68 -6.47 14.39
CA ASP A 362 4.76 -6.88 13.48
C ASP A 362 5.33 -8.26 13.89
N PRO A 363 6.06 -9.02 13.04
CA PRO A 363 6.64 -10.31 13.43
C PRO A 363 7.56 -10.27 14.65
N LYS A 364 8.07 -9.07 15.02
CA LYS A 364 8.89 -8.83 16.22
C LYS A 364 8.07 -8.44 17.47
N ASN A 365 6.76 -8.65 17.48
CA ASN A 365 5.83 -8.20 18.54
C ASN A 365 5.79 -6.68 18.77
N GLY A 366 6.30 -5.90 17.82
CA GLY A 366 6.19 -4.45 17.79
C GLY A 366 4.87 -4.00 17.16
N PHE A 367 4.67 -2.69 17.08
CA PHE A 367 3.54 -2.13 16.34
C PHE A 367 3.72 -2.36 14.83
N SER A 368 2.69 -2.87 14.17
CA SER A 368 2.73 -3.23 12.75
C SER A 368 3.04 -2.04 11.83
N GLN A 369 3.92 -2.28 10.86
CA GLN A 369 4.16 -1.36 9.74
C GLN A 369 2.96 -1.32 8.78
N SER A 370 2.24 -2.44 8.60
CA SER A 370 1.11 -2.51 7.67
C SER A 370 -0.01 -1.53 8.02
N PHE A 371 -0.31 -1.28 9.30
CA PHE A 371 -1.29 -0.26 9.68
C PHE A 371 -0.80 1.17 9.37
N ARG A 372 0.50 1.43 9.55
CA ARG A 372 1.10 2.70 9.13
C ARG A 372 0.92 2.91 7.63
N ASP A 373 1.17 1.86 6.85
CA ASP A 373 1.05 1.90 5.39
C ASP A 373 -0.41 2.09 4.94
N VAL A 374 -1.39 1.46 5.61
CA VAL A 374 -2.83 1.69 5.36
C VAL A 374 -3.21 3.16 5.61
N VAL A 375 -2.77 3.75 6.73
CA VAL A 375 -3.08 5.14 7.07
C VAL A 375 -2.36 6.11 6.10
N ALA A 376 -1.10 5.81 5.76
CA ALA A 376 -0.30 6.61 4.82
C ALA A 376 -0.86 6.60 3.39
N HIS A 377 -1.51 5.49 2.98
CA HIS A 377 -2.19 5.42 1.69
C HIS A 377 -3.34 6.44 1.57
N GLY A 378 -3.96 6.84 2.69
CA GLY A 378 -4.88 7.98 2.73
C GLY A 378 -6.23 7.79 2.02
N SER A 379 -6.58 6.56 1.62
CA SER A 379 -7.85 6.29 0.95
C SER A 379 -9.02 6.17 1.94
N PRO A 380 -10.08 7.00 1.82
CA PRO A 380 -11.23 6.97 2.74
C PRO A 380 -12.04 5.67 2.64
N SER A 381 -12.08 5.04 1.46
CA SER A 381 -12.80 3.78 1.26
C SER A 381 -12.10 2.62 2.01
N ILE A 382 -10.77 2.53 1.90
CA ILE A 382 -9.96 1.52 2.59
C ILE A 382 -9.99 1.74 4.10
N ALA A 383 -9.99 3.00 4.57
CA ALA A 383 -10.12 3.29 6.00
C ALA A 383 -11.46 2.84 6.61
N CYS A 384 -12.49 2.70 5.78
CA CYS A 384 -13.80 2.16 6.18
C CYS A 384 -13.89 0.64 6.07
N HIS A 385 -12.85 -0.04 5.56
CA HIS A 385 -12.87 -1.49 5.43
C HIS A 385 -12.96 -2.17 6.82
N PRO A 386 -13.83 -3.18 7.02
CA PRO A 386 -14.08 -3.78 8.33
C PRO A 386 -12.82 -4.23 9.09
N SER A 387 -11.84 -4.85 8.43
CA SER A 387 -10.57 -5.25 9.04
C SER A 387 -9.76 -4.06 9.58
N VAL A 388 -9.71 -2.96 8.83
CA VAL A 388 -8.99 -1.73 9.22
C VAL A 388 -9.73 -1.03 10.36
N VAL A 389 -11.05 -0.99 10.26
CA VAL A 389 -11.94 -0.45 11.31
C VAL A 389 -11.72 -1.17 12.63
N LEU A 390 -11.76 -2.50 12.63
CA LEU A 390 -11.58 -3.30 13.83
C LEU A 390 -10.17 -3.08 14.42
N ALA A 391 -9.13 -3.12 13.58
CA ALA A 391 -7.76 -2.87 14.04
C ALA A 391 -7.62 -1.49 14.68
N ALA A 392 -8.15 -0.44 14.04
CA ALA A 392 -8.11 0.92 14.55
C ALA A 392 -8.89 1.07 15.87
N ASP A 393 -10.08 0.48 15.97
CA ASP A 393 -10.93 0.60 17.15
C ASP A 393 -10.37 -0.17 18.37
N ILE A 394 -9.71 -1.31 18.15
CA ILE A 394 -9.02 -2.06 19.21
C ILE A 394 -7.79 -1.30 19.72
N LEU A 395 -6.98 -0.76 18.81
CA LEU A 395 -5.82 0.08 19.17
C LEU A 395 -6.28 1.34 19.92
N TRP A 396 -7.36 1.97 19.45
CA TRP A 396 -7.94 3.14 20.09
C TRP A 396 -8.41 2.84 21.51
N SER A 397 -9.32 1.88 21.67
CA SER A 397 -10.00 1.60 22.94
C SER A 397 -9.04 1.11 24.04
N ASN A 398 -8.10 0.22 23.70
CA ASN A 398 -7.28 -0.45 24.72
C ASN A 398 -5.95 0.28 25.00
N VAL A 399 -5.38 0.95 23.99
CA VAL A 399 -4.02 1.46 24.06
C VAL A 399 -3.97 2.98 24.02
N VAL A 400 -4.58 3.59 23.00
CA VAL A 400 -4.34 4.99 22.66
C VAL A 400 -5.28 5.96 23.39
N ALA A 401 -6.56 5.65 23.53
CA ALA A 401 -7.58 6.60 24.00
C ALA A 401 -7.22 7.23 25.36
N TYR A 402 -6.72 6.42 26.30
CA TYR A 402 -6.27 6.94 27.60
C TYR A 402 -5.03 7.83 27.50
N THR A 403 -4.06 7.45 26.67
CA THR A 403 -2.82 8.22 26.47
C THR A 403 -3.14 9.57 25.81
N PHE A 404 -4.06 9.56 24.85
CA PHE A 404 -4.59 10.76 24.22
C PHE A 404 -5.40 11.62 25.21
N LEU A 405 -6.30 11.03 26.01
CA LEU A 405 -7.05 11.78 27.02
C LEU A 405 -6.11 12.44 28.04
N LYS A 406 -5.09 11.72 28.49
CA LYS A 406 -4.07 12.23 29.41
C LYS A 406 -3.30 13.40 28.80
N SER A 407 -2.97 13.35 27.50
CA SER A 407 -2.28 14.46 26.83
C SER A 407 -3.18 15.69 26.65
N LYS A 408 -4.50 15.51 26.58
CA LYS A 408 -5.50 16.60 26.48
C LYS A 408 -6.02 17.09 27.83
N LEU A 409 -5.85 16.34 28.93
CA LEU A 409 -6.35 16.70 30.26
C LEU A 409 -5.81 18.05 30.76
N TRP A 410 -4.53 18.33 30.48
CA TRP A 410 -3.94 19.61 30.84
C TRP A 410 -4.54 20.79 30.08
N PHE A 411 -4.87 20.60 28.80
CA PHE A 411 -5.60 21.59 28.02
C PHE A 411 -7.01 21.84 28.59
N LEU A 412 -7.73 20.77 28.95
CA LEU A 412 -9.04 20.87 29.59
C LEU A 412 -8.97 21.61 30.94
N LEU A 413 -7.94 21.34 31.75
CA LEU A 413 -7.72 22.05 33.00
C LEU A 413 -7.51 23.55 32.76
N ASN A 414 -6.64 23.92 31.80
CA ASN A 414 -6.42 25.32 31.44
C ASN A 414 -7.71 26.00 30.96
N LEU A 415 -8.53 25.30 30.18
CA LEU A 415 -9.83 25.81 29.73
C LEU A 415 -10.76 26.08 30.91
N VAL A 416 -10.90 25.14 31.85
CA VAL A 416 -11.77 25.31 33.02
C VAL A 416 -11.29 26.49 33.86
N VAL A 417 -9.99 26.58 34.14
CA VAL A 417 -9.41 27.73 34.86
C VAL A 417 -9.67 29.03 34.10
N PHE A 418 -9.57 29.01 32.77
CA PHE A 418 -9.83 30.18 31.94
C PHE A 418 -11.28 30.64 32.00
N VAL A 419 -12.25 29.74 31.84
CA VAL A 419 -13.68 30.08 31.92
C VAL A 419 -14.06 30.56 33.32
N VAL A 420 -13.59 29.87 34.36
CA VAL A 420 -13.85 30.29 35.75
C VAL A 420 -13.28 31.68 36.02
N THR A 421 -12.06 31.96 35.54
CA THR A 421 -11.40 33.24 35.79
C THR A 421 -12.01 34.38 34.97
N MET A 422 -12.27 34.16 33.68
CA MET A 422 -12.72 35.22 32.78
C MET A 422 -14.24 35.47 32.84
N ALA A 423 -15.05 34.43 32.96
CA ALA A 423 -16.52 34.57 32.90
C ALA A 423 -17.15 34.66 34.30
N ILE A 424 -16.74 33.81 35.25
CA ILE A 424 -17.40 33.73 36.56
C ILE A 424 -16.81 34.75 37.53
N LEU A 425 -15.51 34.72 37.77
CA LEU A 425 -14.87 35.56 38.79
C LEU A 425 -14.91 37.06 38.44
N THR A 426 -14.93 37.41 37.15
CA THR A 426 -15.08 38.81 36.71
C THR A 426 -16.46 39.36 37.07
N ASP A 427 -17.52 38.60 36.87
CA ASP A 427 -18.90 39.02 37.18
C ASP A 427 -19.12 39.18 38.70
N TYR A 428 -18.58 38.27 39.50
CA TYR A 428 -18.62 38.37 40.97
C TYR A 428 -17.71 39.46 41.55
N SER A 429 -16.74 39.97 40.77
CA SER A 429 -15.85 41.03 41.26
C SER A 429 -16.57 42.37 41.44
N ASP A 430 -17.68 42.58 40.72
CA ASP A 430 -18.50 43.79 40.83
C ASP A 430 -19.37 43.81 42.11
N THR A 431 -19.56 42.67 42.79
CA THR A 431 -20.45 42.51 43.97
C THR A 431 -19.77 42.15 45.30
N ALA A 432 -18.44 42.30 45.39
CA ALA A 432 -17.58 42.29 46.60
C ALA A 432 -17.04 40.95 47.17
N SER A 433 -15.72 40.93 47.45
CA SER A 433 -14.98 40.38 48.61
C SER A 433 -13.48 40.35 48.28
N SER A 434 -12.57 40.49 49.25
CA SER A 434 -11.12 40.37 48.99
C SER A 434 -10.72 38.98 48.46
N ALA A 435 -11.53 37.96 48.74
CA ALA A 435 -11.32 36.59 48.29
C ALA A 435 -11.57 36.41 46.78
N SER A 436 -12.58 37.06 46.19
CA SER A 436 -12.85 36.95 44.74
C SER A 436 -11.76 37.64 43.91
N LEU A 437 -11.27 38.79 44.37
CA LEU A 437 -10.12 39.49 43.77
C LEU A 437 -8.84 38.65 43.83
N LEU A 438 -8.55 38.04 44.98
CA LEU A 438 -7.41 37.13 45.12
C LEU A 438 -7.55 35.91 44.20
N GLY A 439 -8.75 35.31 44.12
CA GLY A 439 -9.04 34.21 43.21
C GLY A 439 -8.82 34.57 41.73
N MET A 440 -9.24 35.76 41.32
CA MET A 440 -9.03 36.27 39.96
C MET A 440 -7.52 36.43 39.66
N PHE A 441 -6.77 37.03 40.58
CA PHE A 441 -5.32 37.21 40.43
C PHE A 441 -4.59 35.86 40.31
N ILE A 442 -4.93 34.89 41.18
CA ILE A 442 -4.35 33.54 41.14
C ILE A 442 -4.70 32.85 39.81
N GLY A 443 -5.96 32.94 39.38
CA GLY A 443 -6.43 32.37 38.11
C GLY A 443 -5.69 32.96 36.91
N ARG A 444 -5.56 34.29 36.82
CA ARG A 444 -4.83 34.97 35.73
C ARG A 444 -3.34 34.61 35.73
N THR A 445 -2.72 34.62 36.89
CA THR A 445 -1.32 34.19 37.04
C THR A 445 -1.13 32.75 36.57
N PHE A 446 -2.04 31.85 36.96
CA PHE A 446 -2.00 30.46 36.50
C PHE A 446 -2.11 30.35 34.98
N MET A 447 -3.08 31.06 34.37
CA MET A 447 -3.28 31.03 32.91
C MET A 447 -2.06 31.51 32.13
N TYR A 448 -1.41 32.59 32.57
CA TYR A 448 -0.25 33.13 31.86
C TYR A 448 1.02 32.30 32.10
N VAL A 449 1.28 31.89 33.34
CA VAL A 449 2.49 31.12 33.65
C VAL A 449 2.40 29.70 33.08
N PHE A 450 1.29 29.01 33.31
CA PHE A 450 1.15 27.61 32.96
C PHE A 450 0.47 27.39 31.60
N GLY A 451 -0.57 28.16 31.28
CA GLY A 451 -1.27 28.06 30.00
C GLY A 451 -0.44 28.63 28.85
N LEU A 452 -0.16 29.95 28.88
CA LEU A 452 0.64 30.62 27.86
C LEU A 452 2.08 30.10 27.84
N GLY A 453 2.72 29.91 29.00
CA GLY A 453 4.08 29.36 29.08
C GLY A 453 4.23 28.00 28.39
N GLN A 454 3.25 27.09 28.55
CA GLN A 454 3.26 25.82 27.84
C GLN A 454 3.06 25.97 26.32
N LEU A 455 2.15 26.85 25.89
CA LEU A 455 1.91 27.09 24.46
C LEU A 455 3.15 27.69 23.78
N VAL A 456 3.76 28.70 24.40
CA VAL A 456 4.99 29.35 23.91
C VAL A 456 6.11 28.34 23.78
N THR A 457 6.38 27.54 24.82
CA THR A 457 7.44 26.52 24.78
C THR A 457 7.17 25.47 23.68
N ARG A 458 5.94 24.95 23.59
CA ARG A 458 5.55 23.98 22.54
C ARG A 458 5.75 24.55 21.13
N HIS A 459 5.22 25.74 20.85
CA HIS A 459 5.32 26.36 19.52
C HIS A 459 6.76 26.74 19.19
N PHE A 460 7.52 27.28 20.16
CA PHE A 460 8.93 27.59 19.99
C PHE A 460 9.76 26.37 19.57
N PHE A 461 9.63 25.24 20.29
CA PHE A 461 10.35 24.01 19.95
C PHE A 461 9.93 23.43 18.58
N ARG A 462 8.64 23.52 18.23
CA ARG A 462 8.16 23.03 16.91
C ARG A 462 8.62 23.90 15.76
N ILE A 463 8.59 25.22 15.90
CA ILE A 463 9.12 26.16 14.90
C ILE A 463 10.62 25.92 14.72
N PHE A 464 11.37 25.82 15.83
CA PHE A 464 12.80 25.53 15.79
C PHE A 464 13.11 24.21 15.06
N ARG A 465 12.36 23.14 15.35
CA ARG A 465 12.51 21.85 14.68
C ARG A 465 12.17 21.93 13.19
N ALA A 466 11.07 22.60 12.81
CA ALA A 466 10.68 22.77 11.42
C ALA A 466 11.71 23.55 10.62
N CYS A 467 12.27 24.64 11.20
CA CYS A 467 13.36 25.40 10.59
C CYS A 467 14.63 24.54 10.43
N ARG A 468 14.98 23.74 11.44
CA ARG A 468 16.14 22.83 11.39
C ARG A 468 15.99 21.75 10.32
N ASN A 469 14.78 21.21 10.16
CA ASN A 469 14.48 20.15 9.20
C ASN A 469 14.14 20.66 7.79
N LYS A 470 14.09 21.99 7.59
CA LYS A 470 13.65 22.64 6.33
C LYS A 470 12.21 22.27 5.91
N GLU A 471 11.34 21.98 6.88
CA GLU A 471 9.91 21.71 6.68
C GLU A 471 9.12 23.03 6.62
N ILE A 472 9.38 23.83 5.59
CA ILE A 472 8.79 25.15 5.39
C ILE A 472 7.96 25.15 4.10
N ALA A 473 6.68 25.46 4.22
CA ALA A 473 5.79 25.68 3.08
C ALA A 473 5.74 27.18 2.74
N ARG A 474 5.56 27.52 1.46
CA ARG A 474 5.39 28.90 1.01
C ARG A 474 3.92 29.16 0.69
N TYR A 475 3.29 30.06 1.44
CA TYR A 475 1.92 30.52 1.17
C TYR A 475 1.98 32.02 0.85
N TYR A 476 1.53 32.44 -0.33
CA TYR A 476 1.62 33.82 -0.83
C TYR A 476 2.96 34.50 -0.49
N CYS A 477 4.08 33.85 -0.84
CA CYS A 477 5.46 34.33 -0.63
C CYS A 477 6.01 34.33 0.80
N PHE A 478 5.20 34.06 1.84
CA PHE A 478 5.70 33.96 3.21
C PHE A 478 6.10 32.51 3.57
N PRO A 479 7.31 32.30 4.14
CA PRO A 479 7.72 31.00 4.64
C PRO A 479 7.00 30.69 5.96
N ILE A 480 6.09 29.71 5.94
CA ILE A 480 5.35 29.25 7.12
C ILE A 480 5.78 27.80 7.42
N PRO A 481 6.11 27.46 8.69
CA PRO A 481 6.33 26.08 9.09
C PRO A 481 5.17 25.17 8.69
N SER A 482 5.45 24.03 8.06
CA SER A 482 4.42 23.16 7.50
C SER A 482 3.37 22.71 8.53
N TYR A 483 3.75 22.59 9.80
CA TYR A 483 2.82 22.18 10.87
C TYR A 483 1.69 23.20 11.13
N LEU A 484 1.90 24.49 10.83
CA LEU A 484 0.89 25.54 11.02
C LEU A 484 -0.19 25.55 9.92
N ILE A 485 -0.07 24.69 8.91
CA ILE A 485 -1.11 24.50 7.89
C ILE A 485 -2.29 23.71 8.49
N HIS A 486 -2.04 22.88 9.51
CA HIS A 486 -3.11 22.14 10.19
C HIS A 486 -3.95 23.10 11.03
N PHE A 487 -5.26 23.13 10.77
CA PHE A 487 -6.23 24.05 11.38
C PHE A 487 -6.14 24.10 12.92
N SER A 488 -6.01 22.95 13.60
CA SER A 488 -5.90 22.89 15.06
C SER A 488 -4.61 23.52 15.58
N GLU A 489 -3.49 23.37 14.87
CA GLU A 489 -2.21 23.98 15.24
C GLU A 489 -2.21 25.50 14.95
N SER A 490 -2.87 25.94 13.87
CA SER A 490 -3.07 27.37 13.60
C SER A 490 -3.93 28.01 14.69
N LEU A 491 -5.02 27.36 15.12
CA LEU A 491 -5.86 27.82 16.23
C LEU A 491 -5.08 27.83 17.56
N SER A 492 -4.25 26.83 17.84
CA SER A 492 -3.39 26.81 19.03
C SER A 492 -2.40 27.98 19.02
N MET A 493 -1.84 28.33 17.86
CA MET A 493 -0.97 29.50 17.71
C MET A 493 -1.75 30.80 17.90
N LEU A 494 -2.95 30.91 17.33
CA LEU A 494 -3.83 32.06 17.52
C LEU A 494 -4.18 32.25 19.01
N LEU A 495 -4.47 31.16 19.73
CA LEU A 495 -4.69 31.19 21.17
C LEU A 495 -3.45 31.71 21.92
N CYS A 496 -2.27 31.22 21.56
CA CYS A 496 -1.00 31.67 22.15
C CYS A 496 -0.79 33.18 21.94
N LEU A 497 -1.10 33.70 20.74
CA LEU A 497 -1.01 35.12 20.43
C LEU A 497 -2.04 35.94 21.20
N SER A 498 -3.30 35.49 21.25
CA SER A 498 -4.37 36.16 22.00
C SER A 498 -4.03 36.25 23.49
N LEU A 499 -3.57 35.16 24.11
CA LEU A 499 -3.13 35.17 25.52
C LEU A 499 -1.89 36.05 25.74
N GLY A 500 -0.97 36.11 24.76
CA GLY A 500 0.17 37.01 24.82
C GLY A 500 -0.24 38.49 24.80
N VAL A 501 -1.20 38.86 23.93
CA VAL A 501 -1.76 40.22 23.89
C VAL A 501 -2.52 40.55 25.18
N MET A 502 -3.31 39.60 25.70
CA MET A 502 -3.99 39.76 27.00
C MET A 502 -3.01 40.01 28.13
N LEU A 503 -1.88 39.28 28.19
CA LEU A 503 -0.84 39.51 29.18
C LEU A 503 -0.21 40.90 29.06
N CYS A 504 0.09 41.36 27.84
CA CYS A 504 0.63 42.71 27.61
C CYS A 504 -0.36 43.83 28.00
N GLN A 505 -1.67 43.55 27.91
CA GLN A 505 -2.75 44.47 28.25
C GLN A 505 -3.34 44.22 29.64
N GLU A 506 -2.69 43.42 30.49
CA GLU A 506 -3.25 42.97 31.76
C GLU A 506 -3.49 44.15 32.72
N PRO A 507 -4.76 44.45 33.07
CA PRO A 507 -5.09 45.61 33.91
C PRO A 507 -4.37 45.62 35.26
N VAL A 508 -4.19 44.45 35.88
CA VAL A 508 -3.56 44.33 37.21
C VAL A 508 -2.08 44.71 37.15
N VAL A 509 -1.37 44.32 36.09
CA VAL A 509 0.06 44.62 35.92
C VAL A 509 0.29 46.11 35.71
N HIS A 510 -0.57 46.76 34.90
CA HIS A 510 -0.50 48.20 34.66
C HIS A 510 -0.82 49.01 35.92
N CYS A 511 -1.84 48.62 36.69
CA CYS A 511 -2.14 49.33 37.95
C CYS A 511 -1.05 49.12 39.04
N LEU A 512 -0.29 48.02 39.02
CA LEU A 512 0.81 47.75 39.97
C LEU A 512 2.08 48.58 39.72
N GLY A 513 2.30 49.05 38.49
CA GLY A 513 3.54 49.72 38.10
C GLY A 513 3.73 51.14 38.64
N MET A 514 2.68 51.80 39.14
CA MET A 514 2.65 53.27 39.30
C MET A 514 2.48 53.80 40.74
N HIS A 515 2.20 52.97 41.76
CA HIS A 515 1.99 53.47 43.14
C HIS A 515 2.62 52.63 44.26
N THR A 516 3.21 53.33 45.24
CA THR A 516 3.68 52.78 46.52
C THR A 516 2.52 52.23 47.34
N LEU A 517 2.53 50.91 47.56
CA LEU A 517 1.50 50.12 48.24
C LEU A 517 1.07 50.69 49.60
N SER A 518 -0.17 51.19 49.69
CA SER A 518 -0.88 51.42 50.94
C SER A 518 -2.05 50.44 51.09
N ASP A 519 -2.40 50.07 52.32
CA ASP A 519 -3.39 49.00 52.62
C ASP A 519 -4.81 49.25 52.07
N ALA A 520 -5.17 50.51 51.77
CA ALA A 520 -6.44 50.87 51.12
C ALA A 520 -6.48 50.48 49.62
N GLN A 521 -5.33 50.20 49.00
CA GLN A 521 -5.21 49.86 47.58
C GLN A 521 -5.38 48.37 47.29
N PHE A 522 -5.55 47.53 48.32
CA PHE A 522 -5.93 46.13 48.09
C PHE A 522 -7.32 46.00 47.44
N ALA A 523 -8.19 47.02 47.61
CA ALA A 523 -9.44 47.13 46.86
C ALA A 523 -9.23 47.53 45.38
N GLN A 524 -8.09 48.14 45.03
CA GLN A 524 -7.72 48.51 43.65
C GLN A 524 -7.08 47.36 42.85
N PHE A 525 -6.81 46.20 43.48
CA PHE A 525 -6.35 44.99 42.81
C PHE A 525 -7.34 44.46 41.75
N GLY A 526 -8.60 44.91 41.78
CA GLY A 526 -9.61 44.60 40.76
C GLY A 526 -9.42 45.30 39.40
N GLY A 527 -8.36 46.11 39.23
CA GLY A 527 -8.08 46.75 37.94
C GLY A 527 -8.91 48.02 37.68
N GLN A 528 -9.49 48.63 38.72
CA GLN A 528 -10.25 49.88 38.63
C GLN A 528 -9.35 51.13 38.68
N CYS A 529 -8.24 51.14 37.92
CA CYS A 529 -7.44 52.36 37.73
C CYS A 529 -7.83 53.06 36.41
N ALA A 530 -7.73 54.40 36.37
CA ALA A 530 -8.17 55.19 35.20
C ALA A 530 -7.43 54.79 33.90
N GLU A 531 -6.17 54.37 34.02
CA GLU A 531 -5.35 53.90 32.90
C GLU A 531 -5.79 52.50 32.41
N ALA A 532 -6.16 51.60 33.34
CA ALA A 532 -6.71 50.30 32.99
C ALA A 532 -8.06 50.42 32.26
N ALA A 533 -8.88 51.42 32.59
CA ALA A 533 -10.18 51.63 31.95
C ALA A 533 -10.08 51.77 30.42
N ALA A 534 -8.98 52.36 29.90
CA ALA A 534 -8.74 52.48 28.46
C ALA A 534 -8.36 51.14 27.79
N LEU A 535 -7.80 50.20 28.54
CA LEU A 535 -7.33 48.89 28.03
C LEU A 535 -8.41 47.81 28.08
N ILE A 536 -9.40 47.93 28.97
CA ILE A 536 -10.48 46.95 29.17
C ILE A 536 -11.18 46.56 27.85
N PRO A 537 -11.57 47.49 26.94
CA PRO A 537 -12.29 47.10 25.72
C PRO A 537 -11.47 46.18 24.80
N SER A 538 -10.16 46.48 24.64
CA SER A 538 -9.25 45.64 23.85
C SER A 538 -9.02 44.30 24.53
N TYR A 539 -8.73 44.32 25.85
CA TYR A 539 -8.54 43.10 26.63
C TYR A 539 -9.75 42.16 26.55
N SER A 540 -10.97 42.69 26.73
CA SER A 540 -12.23 41.93 26.62
C SER A 540 -12.44 41.34 25.23
N SER A 541 -12.05 42.06 24.17
CA SER A 541 -12.13 41.56 22.79
C SER A 541 -11.19 40.37 22.56
N PHE A 542 -9.94 40.44 23.06
CA PHE A 542 -9.00 39.32 22.98
C PHE A 542 -9.38 38.17 23.91
N ALA A 543 -9.97 38.45 25.08
CA ALA A 543 -10.51 37.44 25.97
C ALA A 543 -11.68 36.67 25.32
N PHE A 544 -12.58 37.38 24.63
CA PHE A 544 -13.64 36.76 23.83
C PHE A 544 -13.06 35.89 22.71
N LEU A 545 -12.08 36.41 21.95
CA LEU A 545 -11.41 35.64 20.91
C LEU A 545 -10.71 34.40 21.47
N ALA A 546 -9.99 34.53 22.58
CA ALA A 546 -9.35 33.41 23.26
C ALA A 546 -10.39 32.37 23.72
N THR A 547 -11.51 32.81 24.28
CA THR A 547 -12.64 31.94 24.66
C THR A 547 -13.14 31.15 23.45
N LEU A 548 -13.44 31.84 22.35
CA LEU A 548 -13.91 31.21 21.11
C LEU A 548 -12.91 30.16 20.61
N VAL A 549 -11.63 30.52 20.54
CA VAL A 549 -10.56 29.62 20.07
C VAL A 549 -10.40 28.41 20.99
N TYR A 550 -10.48 28.59 22.31
CA TYR A 550 -10.49 27.49 23.28
C TYR A 550 -11.61 26.48 23.01
N PHE A 551 -12.83 26.95 22.77
CA PHE A 551 -13.97 26.08 22.44
C PHE A 551 -13.82 25.44 21.07
N LEU A 552 -13.28 26.14 20.07
CA LEU A 552 -12.98 25.55 18.76
C LEU A 552 -11.92 24.44 18.87
N LEU A 553 -10.92 24.59 19.73
CA LEU A 553 -9.90 23.57 19.98
C LEU A 553 -10.48 22.33 20.69
N LEU A 554 -11.65 22.41 21.35
CA LEU A 554 -12.35 21.22 21.84
C LEU A 554 -12.84 20.30 20.71
N LEU A 555 -12.94 20.80 19.47
CA LEU A 555 -13.27 19.97 18.32
C LEU A 555 -12.24 18.86 18.09
N ASP A 556 -10.99 18.99 18.57
CA ASP A 556 -10.02 17.90 18.56
C ASP A 556 -10.48 16.67 19.38
N LEU A 557 -11.33 16.87 20.40
CA LEU A 557 -11.87 15.78 21.22
C LEU A 557 -12.93 14.97 20.47
N THR A 558 -13.41 15.47 19.33
CA THR A 558 -14.38 14.74 18.51
C THR A 558 -13.81 13.41 18.00
N VAL A 559 -12.48 13.26 17.96
CA VAL A 559 -11.78 12.00 17.62
C VAL A 559 -12.19 10.82 18.51
N PHE A 560 -12.66 11.06 19.74
CA PHE A 560 -13.22 10.01 20.62
C PHE A 560 -14.39 9.27 19.98
N SER A 561 -15.17 9.93 19.15
CA SER A 561 -16.30 9.35 18.42
C SER A 561 -16.16 9.59 16.92
N THR A 562 -15.98 8.53 16.13
CA THR A 562 -15.96 8.63 14.66
C THR A 562 -17.20 9.32 14.10
N LYS A 563 -18.38 9.09 14.67
CA LYS A 563 -19.64 9.75 14.25
C LYS A 563 -19.55 11.28 14.39
N LEU A 564 -19.22 11.75 15.59
CA LEU A 564 -19.02 13.17 15.87
C LEU A 564 -17.90 13.80 15.02
N SER A 565 -16.75 13.11 14.88
CA SER A 565 -15.66 13.59 14.01
C SER A 565 -16.10 13.68 12.54
N THR A 566 -16.87 12.71 12.05
CA THR A 566 -17.48 12.75 10.71
C THR A 566 -18.38 13.96 10.56
N PHE A 567 -19.26 14.21 11.53
CA PHE A 567 -20.16 15.35 11.53
C PHE A 567 -19.39 16.68 11.46
N VAL A 568 -18.34 16.84 12.27
CA VAL A 568 -17.52 18.07 12.25
C VAL A 568 -16.81 18.27 10.90
N LEU A 569 -16.30 17.20 10.29
CA LEU A 569 -15.71 17.27 8.95
C LEU A 569 -16.74 17.65 7.88
N VAL A 570 -17.95 17.07 7.98
CA VAL A 570 -19.08 17.42 7.11
C VAL A 570 -19.44 18.90 7.27
N CYS A 571 -19.60 19.39 8.50
CA CYS A 571 -19.83 20.82 8.77
C CYS A 571 -18.73 21.68 8.16
N GLY A 572 -17.46 21.33 8.35
CA GLY A 572 -16.32 22.06 7.78
C GLY A 572 -16.37 22.13 6.25
N ARG A 573 -16.82 21.07 5.57
CA ARG A 573 -16.99 21.09 4.11
C ARG A 573 -18.22 21.91 3.69
N MET A 574 -19.32 21.81 4.42
CA MET A 574 -20.57 22.53 4.14
C MET A 574 -20.43 24.05 4.35
N VAL A 575 -19.47 24.53 5.13
CA VAL A 575 -19.18 25.98 5.27
C VAL A 575 -18.88 26.61 3.91
N GLN A 576 -18.27 25.89 2.97
CA GLN A 576 -18.02 26.43 1.61
C GLN A 576 -19.33 26.66 0.85
N GLU A 577 -20.30 25.75 0.94
CA GLU A 577 -21.63 25.87 0.31
C GLU A 577 -22.41 27.03 0.93
N VAL A 578 -22.36 27.15 2.27
CA VAL A 578 -22.97 28.27 2.99
C VAL A 578 -22.32 29.61 2.60
N ALA A 579 -21.00 29.65 2.42
CA ALA A 579 -20.30 30.86 2.00
C ALA A 579 -20.71 31.30 0.58
N GLN A 580 -20.87 30.36 -0.35
CA GLN A 580 -21.38 30.65 -1.70
C GLN A 580 -22.81 31.19 -1.66
N TYR A 581 -23.67 30.60 -0.82
CA TYR A 581 -25.02 31.10 -0.59
C TYR A 581 -25.01 32.52 0.00
N LEU A 582 -24.22 32.77 1.06
CA LEU A 582 -24.12 34.10 1.68
C LEU A 582 -23.61 35.15 0.69
N PHE A 583 -22.68 34.77 -0.20
CA PHE A 583 -22.22 35.64 -1.28
C PHE A 583 -23.37 35.99 -2.23
N ALA A 584 -24.11 35.01 -2.75
CA ALA A 584 -25.26 35.26 -3.62
C ALA A 584 -26.36 36.10 -2.92
N LEU A 585 -26.64 35.78 -1.66
CA LEU A 585 -27.60 36.49 -0.83
C LEU A 585 -27.18 37.95 -0.63
N SER A 586 -25.89 38.22 -0.39
CA SER A 586 -25.39 39.59 -0.22
C SER A 586 -25.66 40.47 -1.45
N PHE A 587 -25.59 39.92 -2.67
CA PHE A 587 -25.96 40.63 -3.90
C PHE A 587 -27.46 40.90 -3.96
N VAL A 588 -28.30 39.94 -3.59
CA VAL A 588 -29.76 40.12 -3.58
C VAL A 588 -30.14 41.19 -2.56
N VAL A 589 -29.63 41.10 -1.33
CA VAL A 589 -29.85 42.10 -0.28
C VAL A 589 -29.40 43.48 -0.73
N LEU A 590 -28.20 43.60 -1.32
CA LEU A 590 -27.69 44.87 -1.83
C LEU A 590 -28.54 45.41 -2.98
N THR A 591 -28.98 44.56 -3.90
CA THR A 591 -29.81 44.96 -5.06
C THR A 591 -31.15 45.54 -4.60
N PHE A 592 -31.83 44.86 -3.67
CA PHE A 592 -33.09 45.34 -3.11
C PHE A 592 -32.89 46.57 -2.23
N ALA A 593 -31.81 46.65 -1.45
CA ALA A 593 -31.48 47.83 -0.65
C ALA A 593 -31.26 49.07 -1.53
N CYS A 594 -30.50 48.95 -2.62
CA CYS A 594 -30.32 50.03 -3.59
C CYS A 594 -31.63 50.42 -4.27
N GLY A 595 -32.47 49.45 -4.64
CA GLY A 595 -33.78 49.70 -5.24
C GLY A 595 -34.73 50.44 -4.30
N LEU A 596 -34.77 50.05 -3.02
CA LEU A 596 -35.58 50.68 -1.99
C LEU A 596 -35.07 52.08 -1.63
N ALA A 597 -33.77 52.26 -1.44
CA ALA A 597 -33.20 53.59 -1.16
C ALA A 597 -33.37 54.58 -2.33
N SER A 598 -33.49 54.08 -3.57
CA SER A 598 -33.79 54.91 -4.75
C SER A 598 -35.28 55.21 -4.93
N SER A 599 -36.14 54.42 -4.30
CA SER A 599 -37.58 54.65 -4.28
C SER A 599 -37.84 55.61 -3.12
N ASP A 600 -38.39 56.79 -3.38
CA ASP A 600 -38.65 57.84 -2.37
C ASP A 600 -39.65 57.36 -1.29
N VAL A 601 -39.15 56.53 -0.35
CA VAL A 601 -39.86 55.83 0.73
C VAL A 601 -39.64 56.63 2.00
N ALA A 602 -40.70 56.97 2.74
CA ALA A 602 -40.60 57.84 3.91
C ALA A 602 -40.07 57.12 5.15
N ASN A 603 -39.95 55.78 5.10
CA ASN A 603 -39.50 54.96 6.22
C ASN A 603 -37.98 55.08 6.46
N GLU A 604 -37.60 55.51 7.67
CA GLU A 604 -36.21 55.72 8.09
C GLU A 604 -35.34 54.46 7.91
N HIS A 605 -35.92 53.27 8.13
CA HIS A 605 -35.22 51.98 8.00
C HIS A 605 -34.81 51.61 6.57
N PHE A 606 -35.39 52.27 5.55
CA PHE A 606 -35.15 51.99 4.14
C PHE A 606 -34.67 53.23 3.35
N SER A 607 -34.53 54.37 4.02
CA SER A 607 -34.11 55.65 3.43
C SER A 607 -32.66 55.64 2.91
N GLU A 608 -31.78 54.89 3.57
CA GLU A 608 -30.38 54.72 3.20
C GLU A 608 -30.03 53.25 2.92
N ILE A 609 -29.00 53.02 2.09
CA ILE A 609 -28.60 51.68 1.66
C ILE A 609 -28.21 50.78 2.85
N LEU A 610 -27.43 51.29 3.81
CA LEU A 610 -26.91 50.47 4.90
C LEU A 610 -28.01 50.06 5.92
N PRO A 611 -28.86 50.97 6.42
CA PRO A 611 -30.06 50.61 7.17
C PRO A 611 -30.98 49.67 6.39
N ALA A 612 -31.20 49.90 5.09
CA ALA A 612 -32.02 49.04 4.25
C ALA A 612 -31.45 47.62 4.16
N MET A 613 -30.14 47.46 3.97
CA MET A 613 -29.47 46.15 3.97
C MET A 613 -29.61 45.43 5.31
N LEU A 614 -29.46 46.14 6.43
CA LEU A 614 -29.62 45.56 7.77
C LEU A 614 -31.07 45.12 8.02
N SER A 615 -32.04 45.97 7.67
CA SER A 615 -33.48 45.67 7.80
C SER A 615 -33.89 44.48 6.93
N LEU A 616 -33.47 44.44 5.66
CA LEU A 616 -33.70 43.30 4.76
C LEU A 616 -33.02 42.02 5.27
N SER A 617 -31.84 42.11 5.86
CA SER A 617 -31.16 40.96 6.47
C SER A 617 -31.91 40.43 7.69
N ARG A 618 -32.45 41.33 8.55
CA ARG A 618 -33.31 40.95 9.68
C ARG A 618 -34.60 40.30 9.21
N ILE A 619 -35.22 40.82 8.15
CA ILE A 619 -36.42 40.24 7.53
C ILE A 619 -36.12 38.82 7.02
N MET A 620 -35.00 38.62 6.33
CA MET A 620 -34.58 37.30 5.84
C MET A 620 -34.37 36.29 6.98
N LEU A 621 -33.72 36.72 8.08
CA LEU A 621 -33.50 35.88 9.26
C LEU A 621 -34.75 35.67 10.14
N GLY A 622 -35.88 36.33 9.82
CA GLY A 622 -37.07 36.31 10.66
C GLY A 622 -36.91 37.04 12.01
N MET A 623 -35.93 37.96 12.11
CA MET A 623 -35.65 38.76 13.30
C MET A 623 -36.30 40.15 13.26
N PHE A 624 -37.06 40.47 12.22
CA PHE A 624 -37.77 41.74 12.09
C PHE A 624 -39.05 41.72 12.93
N SER A 625 -39.24 42.71 13.80
CA SER A 625 -40.29 42.69 14.80
C SER A 625 -41.68 42.91 14.18
N SER A 626 -42.73 42.39 14.84
CA SER A 626 -44.10 42.56 14.36
C SER A 626 -44.58 44.01 14.37
N GLU A 627 -44.04 44.85 15.25
CA GLU A 627 -44.33 46.29 15.30
C GLU A 627 -43.70 47.00 14.09
N GLU A 628 -42.45 46.67 13.75
CA GLU A 628 -41.79 47.21 12.56
C GLU A 628 -42.50 46.78 11.25
N PHE A 629 -43.15 45.61 11.23
CA PHE A 629 -43.96 45.17 10.09
C PHE A 629 -45.22 46.01 9.86
N GLN A 630 -45.84 46.55 10.92
CA GLN A 630 -47.06 47.37 10.78
C GLN A 630 -46.78 48.66 10.01
N TYR A 631 -45.59 49.24 10.19
CA TYR A 631 -45.16 50.42 9.44
C TYR A 631 -44.91 50.14 7.95
N LEU A 632 -44.74 48.89 7.54
CA LEU A 632 -44.65 48.53 6.12
C LEU A 632 -46.02 48.54 5.42
N GLU A 633 -47.12 48.35 6.17
CA GLU A 633 -48.48 48.31 5.61
C GLU A 633 -48.97 49.71 5.18
N GLU A 634 -48.42 50.76 5.77
CA GLU A 634 -48.77 52.16 5.46
C GLU A 634 -48.28 52.60 4.07
N GLU A 635 -47.26 51.94 3.51
CA GLU A 635 -46.69 52.23 2.19
C GLU A 635 -46.80 51.03 1.22
N PRO A 636 -47.77 51.02 0.27
CA PRO A 636 -48.04 49.85 -0.57
C PRO A 636 -46.88 49.47 -1.50
N LYS A 637 -46.04 50.45 -1.90
CA LYS A 637 -44.86 50.21 -2.74
C LYS A 637 -43.76 49.47 -1.97
N LEU A 638 -43.53 49.88 -0.72
CA LEU A 638 -42.55 49.24 0.16
C LEU A 638 -43.00 47.82 0.52
N LEU A 639 -44.28 47.65 0.87
CA LEU A 639 -44.87 46.33 1.14
C LEU A 639 -44.71 45.37 -0.04
N LEU A 640 -44.97 45.82 -1.27
CA LEU A 640 -44.82 45.00 -2.47
C LEU A 640 -43.35 44.59 -2.69
N SER A 641 -42.42 45.53 -2.60
CA SER A 641 -40.99 45.27 -2.77
C SER A 641 -40.44 44.30 -1.72
N VAL A 642 -40.81 44.48 -0.45
CA VAL A 642 -40.44 43.56 0.64
C VAL A 642 -41.08 42.18 0.44
N SER A 643 -42.34 42.12 -0.03
CA SER A 643 -43.01 40.85 -0.33
C SER A 643 -42.27 40.06 -1.42
N ILE A 644 -41.87 40.73 -2.51
CA ILE A 644 -41.07 40.12 -3.57
C ILE A 644 -39.72 39.65 -3.01
N PHE A 645 -39.06 40.47 -2.20
CA PHE A 645 -37.81 40.11 -1.54
C PHE A 645 -37.94 38.84 -0.68
N VAL A 646 -38.99 38.73 0.15
CA VAL A 646 -39.25 37.56 1.00
C VAL A 646 -39.54 36.31 0.16
N ILE A 647 -40.30 36.43 -0.93
CA ILE A 647 -40.53 35.32 -1.87
C ILE A 647 -39.19 34.85 -2.46
N CYS A 648 -38.35 35.79 -2.94
CA CYS A 648 -37.06 35.46 -3.53
C CYS A 648 -36.08 34.85 -2.52
N THR A 649 -35.98 35.42 -1.31
CA THR A 649 -34.95 35.03 -0.34
C THR A 649 -35.38 33.87 0.56
N THR A 650 -36.52 33.98 1.22
CA THR A 650 -36.99 32.99 2.20
C THR A 650 -37.67 31.80 1.52
N ILE A 651 -38.53 32.02 0.52
CA ILE A 651 -39.25 30.91 -0.13
C ILE A 651 -38.36 30.22 -1.16
N PHE A 652 -37.63 30.97 -1.99
CA PHE A 652 -36.82 30.36 -3.05
C PHE A 652 -35.40 30.04 -2.59
N LEU A 653 -34.59 31.05 -2.23
CA LEU A 653 -33.15 30.84 -1.97
C LEU A 653 -32.87 29.98 -0.72
N LEU A 654 -33.58 30.18 0.38
CA LEU A 654 -33.36 29.38 1.59
C LEU A 654 -33.76 27.91 1.40
N ASN A 655 -34.89 27.64 0.73
CA ASN A 655 -35.29 26.26 0.39
C ASN A 655 -34.32 25.61 -0.59
N LEU A 656 -33.79 26.37 -1.55
CA LEU A 656 -32.74 25.91 -2.45
C LEU A 656 -31.47 25.54 -1.67
N LEU A 657 -31.06 26.37 -0.70
CA LEU A 657 -29.93 26.07 0.20
C LEU A 657 -30.17 24.77 0.98
N ILE A 658 -31.34 24.60 1.59
CA ILE A 658 -31.67 23.37 2.35
C ILE A 658 -31.58 22.14 1.45
N ALA A 659 -32.13 22.22 0.23
CA ALA A 659 -32.04 21.13 -0.74
C ALA A 659 -30.59 20.82 -1.14
N GLN A 660 -29.79 21.86 -1.43
CA GLN A 660 -28.38 21.72 -1.77
C GLN A 660 -27.57 21.11 -0.63
N LEU A 661 -27.78 21.56 0.62
CA LEU A 661 -27.12 21.02 1.81
C LEU A 661 -27.47 19.55 2.04
N ASN A 662 -28.73 19.15 1.87
CA ASN A 662 -29.14 17.74 2.01
C ASN A 662 -28.49 16.84 0.94
N CYS A 663 -28.50 17.27 -0.31
CA CYS A 663 -27.85 16.54 -1.41
C CYS A 663 -26.34 16.43 -1.18
N ALA A 664 -25.68 17.54 -0.79
CA ALA A 664 -24.26 17.57 -0.48
C ALA A 664 -23.92 16.65 0.70
N TYR A 665 -24.72 16.69 1.78
CA TYR A 665 -24.55 15.84 2.96
C TYR A 665 -24.55 14.35 2.58
N LEU A 666 -25.58 13.90 1.82
CA LEU A 666 -25.69 12.51 1.41
C LEU A 666 -24.53 12.08 0.49
N GLY A 667 -24.08 12.98 -0.39
CA GLY A 667 -22.96 12.72 -1.30
C GLY A 667 -21.61 12.57 -0.59
N ILE A 668 -21.34 13.36 0.45
CA ILE A 668 -20.01 13.42 1.08
C ILE A 668 -19.89 12.59 2.37
N PHE A 669 -21.00 12.21 3.01
CA PHE A 669 -20.97 11.60 4.35
C PHE A 669 -20.09 10.35 4.42
N LYS A 670 -20.15 9.47 3.42
CA LYS A 670 -19.37 8.23 3.38
C LYS A 670 -17.86 8.50 3.31
N ASP A 671 -17.46 9.48 2.51
CA ASP A 671 -16.06 9.86 2.38
C ASP A 671 -15.56 10.55 3.65
N MET A 672 -16.39 11.42 4.26
CA MET A 672 -16.08 12.08 5.53
C MET A 672 -15.93 11.09 6.68
N LEU A 673 -16.70 9.99 6.69
CA LEU A 673 -16.50 8.90 7.63
C LEU A 673 -15.12 8.25 7.44
N GLY A 674 -14.70 8.03 6.20
CA GLY A 674 -13.36 7.57 5.86
C GLY A 674 -12.28 8.52 6.36
N TYR A 675 -12.41 9.82 6.10
CA TYR A 675 -11.48 10.83 6.59
C TYR A 675 -11.45 10.93 8.13
N ALA A 676 -12.59 10.80 8.80
CA ALA A 676 -12.64 10.76 10.26
C ALA A 676 -11.86 9.56 10.81
N ARG A 677 -11.96 8.39 10.14
CA ARG A 677 -11.20 7.18 10.49
C ARG A 677 -9.71 7.33 10.20
N LEU A 678 -9.33 7.95 9.07
CA LEU A 678 -7.94 8.27 8.75
C LEU A 678 -7.34 9.23 9.78
N ASN A 679 -8.09 10.27 10.18
CA ASN A 679 -7.68 11.20 11.21
C ASN A 679 -7.45 10.47 12.54
N ARG A 680 -8.38 9.60 12.96
CA ARG A 680 -8.17 8.72 14.13
C ARG A 680 -6.93 7.84 13.96
N GLY A 681 -6.72 7.28 12.77
CA GLY A 681 -5.53 6.51 12.42
C GLY A 681 -4.24 7.30 12.64
N SER A 682 -4.18 8.54 12.15
CA SER A 682 -3.03 9.44 12.38
C SER A 682 -2.82 9.70 13.88
N VAL A 683 -3.88 9.99 14.62
CA VAL A 683 -3.80 10.19 16.07
C VAL A 683 -3.28 8.92 16.78
N ILE A 684 -3.70 7.73 16.34
CA ILE A 684 -3.16 6.45 16.83
C ILE A 684 -1.65 6.39 16.57
N LEU A 685 -1.20 6.67 15.34
CA LEU A 685 0.21 6.61 14.97
C LEU A 685 1.08 7.60 15.76
N ASP A 686 0.56 8.79 16.05
CA ASP A 686 1.25 9.82 16.82
C ASP A 686 1.37 9.48 18.31
N ASN A 687 0.38 8.75 18.87
CA ASN A 687 0.33 8.44 20.30
C ASN A 687 0.98 7.09 20.66
N ILE A 688 1.08 6.15 19.73
CA ILE A 688 1.71 4.84 19.98
C ILE A 688 3.15 4.95 20.52
N PRO A 689 4.04 5.82 20.03
CA PRO A 689 5.39 5.98 20.58
C PRO A 689 5.42 6.38 22.06
N HIS A 690 4.35 6.98 22.57
CA HIS A 690 4.21 7.37 23.98
C HIS A 690 3.70 6.23 24.88
N VAL A 691 3.34 5.09 24.30
CA VAL A 691 2.87 3.92 25.04
C VAL A 691 4.07 3.15 25.59
N SER A 692 4.06 2.88 26.90
CA SER A 692 5.11 2.08 27.52
C SER A 692 5.13 0.65 26.96
N GLN A 693 6.32 0.07 26.80
CA GLN A 693 6.50 -1.31 26.33
C GLN A 693 5.76 -2.35 27.19
N LYS A 694 5.66 -2.14 28.51
CA LYS A 694 4.91 -3.02 29.43
C LYS A 694 3.42 -3.07 29.08
N ARG A 695 2.81 -1.90 28.86
CA ARG A 695 1.40 -1.79 28.47
C ARG A 695 1.16 -2.37 27.08
N TRP A 696 2.08 -2.13 26.13
CA TRP A 696 1.99 -2.71 24.79
C TRP A 696 2.03 -4.24 24.84
N LYS A 697 2.99 -4.82 25.56
CA LYS A 697 3.09 -6.27 25.73
C LYS A 697 1.84 -6.87 26.38
N ALA A 698 1.37 -6.29 27.48
CA ALA A 698 0.14 -6.73 28.15
C ALA A 698 -1.09 -6.67 27.21
N PHE A 699 -1.16 -5.65 26.36
CA PHE A 699 -2.20 -5.54 25.33
C PHE A 699 -2.08 -6.66 24.29
N VAL A 700 -0.90 -6.88 23.70
CA VAL A 700 -0.68 -7.97 22.72
C VAL A 700 -1.02 -9.33 23.33
N ASP A 701 -0.56 -9.60 24.55
CA ASP A 701 -0.85 -10.84 25.28
C ASP A 701 -2.36 -11.00 25.53
N SER A 702 -3.09 -9.91 25.79
CA SER A 702 -4.55 -9.94 26.00
C SER A 702 -5.36 -10.28 24.75
N LEU A 703 -4.81 -10.02 23.55
CA LEU A 703 -5.49 -10.32 22.29
C LEU A 703 -5.49 -11.82 21.96
N LYS A 704 -4.62 -12.62 22.59
CA LYS A 704 -4.54 -14.08 22.40
C LYS A 704 -4.47 -14.48 20.91
N MET A 705 -3.75 -13.70 20.10
CA MET A 705 -3.69 -13.90 18.64
C MET A 705 -3.03 -15.23 18.22
N ASP A 706 -2.35 -15.91 19.13
CA ASP A 706 -1.75 -17.24 18.87
C ASP A 706 -2.72 -18.40 19.21
N GLU A 707 -3.86 -18.12 19.84
CA GLU A 707 -4.92 -19.11 20.07
C GLU A 707 -5.72 -19.34 18.78
N LYS A 708 -6.06 -20.61 18.51
CA LYS A 708 -6.87 -20.98 17.34
C LYS A 708 -8.31 -20.50 17.52
N LEU A 709 -8.88 -19.91 16.49
CA LEU A 709 -10.28 -19.44 16.49
C LEU A 709 -11.20 -20.54 15.96
N GLU A 710 -12.35 -20.72 16.61
CA GLU A 710 -13.37 -21.65 16.14
C GLU A 710 -14.12 -21.10 14.91
N PHE A 711 -14.45 -21.97 13.96
CA PHE A 711 -15.40 -21.65 12.88
C PHE A 711 -16.83 -22.02 13.29
N SER A 712 -17.03 -23.22 13.81
CA SER A 712 -18.30 -23.72 14.35
C SER A 712 -18.07 -24.43 15.69
N GLU A 713 -19.14 -24.80 16.40
CA GLU A 713 -19.02 -25.57 17.65
C GLU A 713 -18.26 -26.87 17.39
N GLY A 714 -17.13 -27.06 18.08
CA GLY A 714 -16.25 -28.23 17.91
C GLY A 714 -15.30 -28.16 16.70
N ASP A 715 -15.37 -27.10 15.90
CA ASP A 715 -14.53 -26.91 14.71
C ASP A 715 -13.45 -25.85 14.95
N ILE A 716 -12.31 -26.31 15.48
CA ILE A 716 -11.17 -25.48 15.84
C ILE A 716 -10.40 -25.10 14.57
N GLY A 717 -10.44 -23.81 14.21
CA GLY A 717 -9.82 -23.27 13.02
C GLY A 717 -8.37 -22.82 13.23
N ILE A 718 -8.05 -21.63 12.75
CA ILE A 718 -6.69 -21.10 12.61
C ILE A 718 -6.48 -19.93 13.58
N ALA A 719 -5.24 -19.73 14.01
CA ALA A 719 -4.84 -18.58 14.83
C ALA A 719 -4.64 -17.31 13.97
N GLY A 720 -4.22 -16.22 14.61
CA GLY A 720 -3.81 -14.98 13.94
C GLY A 720 -4.94 -13.94 13.79
N GLY A 721 -6.04 -14.09 14.53
CA GLY A 721 -7.17 -13.18 14.44
C GLY A 721 -7.93 -12.96 15.74
N LEU A 722 -9.06 -12.28 15.60
CA LEU A 722 -10.02 -12.03 16.68
C LEU A 722 -11.42 -12.42 16.22
N GLN A 723 -12.20 -13.00 17.13
CA GLN A 723 -13.57 -13.40 16.88
C GLN A 723 -14.55 -12.37 17.43
N VAL A 724 -15.52 -11.97 16.61
CA VAL A 724 -16.55 -10.99 16.95
C VAL A 724 -17.92 -11.50 16.49
N LEU A 725 -18.98 -11.08 17.16
CA LEU A 725 -20.36 -11.30 16.73
C LEU A 725 -20.86 -10.10 15.92
N GLU A 726 -21.22 -10.33 14.66
CA GLU A 726 -21.81 -9.32 13.78
C GLU A 726 -23.32 -9.56 13.60
N PRO A 727 -24.15 -8.52 13.44
CA PRO A 727 -25.54 -8.69 13.03
C PRO A 727 -25.64 -9.40 11.67
N ALA A 728 -26.52 -10.41 11.58
CA ALA A 728 -26.66 -11.22 10.36
C ALA A 728 -27.11 -10.42 9.13
N SER A 729 -27.84 -9.32 9.34
CA SER A 729 -28.34 -8.43 8.28
C SER A 729 -27.27 -7.53 7.66
N ALA A 730 -26.14 -7.31 8.35
CA ALA A 730 -25.13 -6.34 7.90
C ALA A 730 -24.38 -6.82 6.65
N ASN A 731 -24.06 -8.12 6.59
CA ASN A 731 -23.35 -8.75 5.48
C ASN A 731 -23.97 -10.14 5.24
N PRO A 732 -24.99 -10.29 4.38
CA PRO A 732 -25.62 -11.58 4.15
C PRO A 732 -24.64 -12.55 3.48
N VAL A 733 -24.53 -13.76 4.04
CA VAL A 733 -23.65 -14.82 3.52
C VAL A 733 -24.48 -16.08 3.42
N THR A 734 -24.59 -16.60 2.20
CA THR A 734 -25.42 -17.76 1.84
C THR A 734 -24.59 -19.03 1.67
N THR A 735 -23.29 -18.90 1.43
CA THR A 735 -22.35 -20.02 1.19
C THR A 735 -21.25 -20.03 2.25
N ASP A 736 -20.73 -21.22 2.57
CA ASP A 736 -19.52 -21.30 3.40
C ASP A 736 -18.33 -20.80 2.57
N SER A 737 -17.48 -19.97 3.18
CA SER A 737 -16.26 -19.45 2.57
C SER A 737 -15.09 -20.43 2.70
N ILE A 738 -15.19 -21.42 3.58
CA ILE A 738 -14.19 -22.48 3.72
C ILE A 738 -14.42 -23.53 2.63
N LYS A 739 -13.39 -23.81 1.83
CA LYS A 739 -13.41 -24.94 0.89
C LYS A 739 -12.98 -26.22 1.62
N ARG A 740 -13.93 -27.10 1.88
CA ARG A 740 -13.70 -28.39 2.58
C ARG A 740 -13.60 -29.53 1.57
N TYR A 741 -12.57 -30.34 1.71
CA TYR A 741 -12.31 -31.48 0.83
C TYR A 741 -12.24 -32.78 1.62
N GLY A 742 -12.94 -33.81 1.14
CA GLY A 742 -12.77 -35.19 1.62
C GLY A 742 -11.59 -35.90 0.96
N GLY A 743 -11.21 -37.07 1.48
CA GLY A 743 -10.19 -37.94 0.90
C GLY A 743 -8.86 -37.93 1.68
N SER A 744 -7.75 -38.20 0.98
CA SER A 744 -6.41 -38.22 1.57
C SER A 744 -6.06 -36.87 2.21
N THR A 745 -5.46 -36.90 3.39
CA THR A 745 -5.02 -35.74 4.18
C THR A 745 -3.52 -35.48 4.10
N SER A 746 -2.79 -36.24 3.28
CA SER A 746 -1.36 -36.03 3.11
C SER A 746 -1.07 -34.64 2.51
N PRO A 747 -0.18 -33.83 3.12
CA PRO A 747 0.23 -32.54 2.59
C PRO A 747 0.86 -32.61 1.19
N ASP A 748 1.40 -33.77 0.83
CA ASP A 748 2.05 -34.03 -0.46
C ASP A 748 1.04 -34.28 -1.60
N CYS A 749 -0.22 -34.56 -1.24
CA CYS A 749 -1.28 -34.71 -2.22
C CYS A 749 -1.75 -33.35 -2.76
N GLN A 750 -2.34 -33.36 -3.96
CA GLN A 750 -3.04 -32.19 -4.52
C GLN A 750 -4.44 -32.05 -3.92
N TRP A 751 -5.07 -30.88 -4.11
CA TRP A 751 -6.51 -30.75 -3.82
C TRP A 751 -7.32 -31.51 -4.87
N PRO A 752 -8.40 -32.22 -4.48
CA PRO A 752 -9.30 -32.85 -5.44
C PRO A 752 -9.91 -31.79 -6.37
N GLU A 753 -9.88 -32.02 -7.69
CA GLU A 753 -10.57 -31.16 -8.64
C GLU A 753 -12.08 -31.33 -8.49
N THR A 754 -12.77 -30.32 -7.97
CA THR A 754 -14.24 -30.29 -7.95
C THR A 754 -14.74 -29.93 -9.34
N ALA A 755 -15.56 -30.79 -9.95
CA ALA A 755 -16.13 -30.61 -11.29
C ALA A 755 -16.78 -29.22 -11.49
N THR A 756 -17.32 -28.62 -10.43
CA THR A 756 -17.99 -27.30 -10.41
C THR A 756 -17.06 -26.09 -10.62
N ASP A 757 -15.78 -26.17 -10.24
CA ASP A 757 -14.84 -25.03 -10.28
C ASP A 757 -14.25 -24.79 -11.69
N LEU A 758 -14.28 -25.79 -12.57
CA LEU A 758 -13.90 -25.69 -13.99
C LEU A 758 -15.11 -25.56 -14.92
N ASP A 759 -16.21 -26.27 -14.61
CA ASP A 759 -17.38 -26.33 -15.51
C ASP A 759 -18.19 -25.04 -15.59
N SER A 760 -18.27 -24.23 -14.54
CA SER A 760 -19.16 -23.06 -14.51
C SER A 760 -18.67 -21.97 -15.48
N GLU A 761 -17.38 -21.65 -15.44
CA GLU A 761 -16.75 -20.72 -16.40
C GLU A 761 -16.57 -21.36 -17.78
N ASP A 762 -16.21 -22.66 -17.89
CA ASP A 762 -16.13 -23.32 -19.19
C ASP A 762 -17.50 -23.42 -19.89
N LYS A 763 -18.61 -23.50 -19.14
CA LYS A 763 -19.98 -23.41 -19.67
C LYS A 763 -20.30 -22.00 -20.17
N ILE A 764 -19.87 -20.96 -19.45
CA ILE A 764 -20.02 -19.56 -19.85
C ILE A 764 -19.18 -19.27 -21.11
N ASP A 765 -17.92 -19.70 -21.18
CA ASP A 765 -17.06 -19.59 -22.37
C ASP A 765 -17.62 -20.35 -23.57
N ARG A 766 -18.24 -21.53 -23.33
CA ARG A 766 -18.94 -22.28 -24.39
C ARG A 766 -20.18 -21.52 -24.86
N LEU A 767 -20.95 -20.93 -23.94
CA LEU A 767 -22.11 -20.09 -24.24
C LEU A 767 -21.68 -18.84 -25.03
N GLU A 768 -20.62 -18.17 -24.62
CA GLU A 768 -20.06 -17.00 -25.30
C GLU A 768 -19.56 -17.36 -26.70
N LYS A 769 -18.86 -18.50 -26.87
CA LYS A 769 -18.48 -19.01 -28.19
C LYS A 769 -19.68 -19.41 -29.06
N ILE A 770 -20.77 -19.87 -28.47
CA ILE A 770 -22.03 -20.16 -29.19
C ILE A 770 -22.71 -18.86 -29.61
N ILE A 771 -22.75 -17.85 -28.74
CA ILE A 771 -23.29 -16.52 -29.00
C ILE A 771 -22.46 -15.85 -30.11
N ASP A 772 -21.13 -15.88 -30.04
CA ASP A 772 -20.24 -15.36 -31.06
C ASP A 772 -20.43 -16.04 -32.42
N LYS A 773 -20.63 -17.36 -32.42
CA LYS A 773 -20.95 -18.12 -33.63
C LYS A 773 -22.34 -17.75 -34.17
N ALA A 774 -23.32 -17.51 -33.30
CA ALA A 774 -24.66 -17.09 -33.68
C ALA A 774 -24.66 -15.66 -34.25
N VAL A 775 -23.97 -14.72 -33.60
CA VAL A 775 -23.78 -13.33 -34.05
C VAL A 775 -23.04 -13.30 -35.39
N LYS A 776 -21.96 -14.07 -35.55
CA LYS A 776 -21.24 -14.20 -36.84
C LYS A 776 -22.12 -14.83 -37.93
N LYS A 777 -23.01 -15.77 -37.60
CA LYS A 777 -23.98 -16.32 -38.55
C LYS A 777 -25.05 -15.30 -38.94
N ILE A 778 -25.53 -14.49 -38.00
CA ILE A 778 -26.52 -13.43 -38.27
C ILE A 778 -25.89 -12.36 -39.17
N ILE A 779 -24.68 -11.90 -38.86
CA ILE A 779 -23.94 -10.91 -39.66
C ILE A 779 -23.62 -11.44 -41.07
N LYS A 780 -23.29 -12.73 -41.21
CA LYS A 780 -23.08 -13.36 -42.53
C LYS A 780 -24.39 -13.63 -43.28
N GLY A 781 -25.48 -13.88 -42.57
CA GLY A 781 -26.82 -14.11 -43.14
C GLY A 781 -27.47 -12.85 -43.71
N THR A 782 -27.10 -11.65 -43.26
CA THR A 782 -27.67 -10.39 -43.78
C THR A 782 -27.02 -9.89 -45.08
N LYS A 783 -25.93 -10.51 -45.57
CA LYS A 783 -25.18 -10.04 -46.75
C LYS A 783 -25.34 -10.87 -48.03
N ALA A 784 -26.18 -11.91 -48.04
CA ALA A 784 -26.35 -12.75 -49.22
C ALA A 784 -27.84 -12.99 -49.53
N ASN A 785 -28.50 -11.99 -50.12
CA ASN A 785 -29.67 -12.27 -50.95
C ASN A 785 -29.79 -11.25 -52.09
N LYS A 786 -29.00 -11.46 -53.14
CA LYS A 786 -29.29 -10.95 -54.48
C LYS A 786 -28.65 -11.86 -55.52
N GLY A 787 -29.46 -12.73 -56.13
CA GLY A 787 -29.20 -13.27 -57.46
C GLY A 787 -29.28 -14.79 -57.63
N SER A 788 -30.15 -15.19 -58.56
CA SER A 788 -30.04 -16.38 -59.44
C SER A 788 -30.33 -17.75 -58.80
N SER A 789 -31.52 -18.35 -59.00
CA SER A 789 -32.05 -19.05 -60.19
C SER A 789 -31.26 -20.31 -60.60
N GLY A 790 -31.83 -21.51 -60.40
CA GLY A 790 -31.41 -22.70 -61.16
C GLY A 790 -31.50 -24.06 -60.47
N SER A 791 -32.64 -24.74 -60.68
CA SER A 791 -32.80 -26.14 -61.08
C SER A 791 -32.13 -27.32 -60.34
N SER A 792 -33.00 -28.30 -60.02
CA SER A 792 -32.87 -29.77 -60.13
C SER A 792 -32.15 -30.63 -59.06
N ASN A 793 -33.00 -31.34 -58.30
CA ASN A 793 -33.14 -32.81 -58.14
C ASN A 793 -32.37 -33.66 -57.09
N SER A 794 -33.18 -34.52 -56.42
CA SER A 794 -32.91 -35.80 -55.72
C SER A 794 -32.01 -35.78 -54.46
N GLN A 795 -32.19 -36.53 -53.36
CA GLN A 795 -32.97 -37.72 -52.94
C GLN A 795 -32.85 -37.74 -51.38
N LEU A 796 -33.92 -37.73 -50.58
CA LEU A 796 -34.65 -38.87 -49.97
C LEU A 796 -33.81 -39.89 -49.16
N ALA A 797 -33.90 -39.80 -47.82
CA ALA A 797 -34.06 -40.87 -46.79
C ALA A 797 -33.73 -40.25 -45.40
N GLY A 798 -34.53 -40.26 -44.33
CA GLY A 798 -35.72 -41.02 -44.00
C GLY A 798 -35.42 -41.96 -42.83
N THR A 799 -35.61 -41.53 -41.58
CA THR A 799 -36.11 -42.42 -40.50
C THR A 799 -36.56 -41.65 -39.26
N SER A 800 -37.79 -41.94 -38.87
CA SER A 800 -38.58 -41.41 -37.77
C SER A 800 -38.84 -42.52 -36.75
N SER A 801 -38.80 -42.21 -35.46
CA SER A 801 -39.50 -42.93 -34.37
C SER A 801 -39.11 -42.25 -33.05
N SER A 802 -39.92 -42.09 -32.02
CA SER A 802 -41.38 -42.06 -31.82
C SER A 802 -41.53 -41.55 -30.38
N LEU A 803 -42.46 -40.63 -30.16
CA LEU A 803 -42.88 -40.16 -28.83
C LEU A 803 -43.59 -41.27 -28.05
N GLY A 804 -43.41 -41.27 -26.73
CA GLY A 804 -44.20 -42.02 -25.76
C GLY A 804 -44.10 -41.36 -24.39
N GLU A 805 -45.18 -40.70 -23.98
CA GLU A 805 -45.45 -40.17 -22.64
C GLU A 805 -45.65 -41.29 -21.59
N SER A 806 -45.29 -41.04 -20.33
CA SER A 806 -46.20 -41.26 -19.18
C SER A 806 -45.69 -40.60 -17.89
N MET A 807 -46.65 -40.29 -17.04
CA MET A 807 -46.67 -39.38 -15.88
C MET A 807 -46.43 -40.06 -14.51
N ASN A 808 -46.29 -39.19 -13.48
CA ASN A 808 -46.53 -39.33 -12.03
C ASN A 808 -45.44 -40.06 -11.22
N GLU A 809 -44.97 -39.58 -10.06
CA GLU A 809 -45.46 -38.63 -9.04
C GLU A 809 -44.47 -37.48 -8.75
#